data_AF-A0A9R1UKM8-F1
#
_entry.id   AF-A0A9R1UKM8-F1
#
_cell.length_a   1.000
_cell.length_b   1.000
_cell.length_c   1.000
_cell.angle_alpha   90.00
_cell.angle_beta   90.00
_cell.angle_gamma   90.00
#
_symmetry.space_group_name_H-M   'P 1'
#
loop_
_entity.id
_entity.type
_entity.pdbx_description
1 polymer ?
#
loop_
_entity_poly.entity_id
_entity_poly.type
_entity_poly.pdbx_seq_one_letter_code
_entity_poly.pdbx_strand_id
1 'polypeptide(L)'
;MELGVGNSPETGLVFDGEELSSRPTVPARIRRRLTDTKASGSRSSIEEIEAKLRNADLRRQKFYENLSSKARPKRRSPQSADDHNLSQSIEAKLQAAEQKRCWRKFLKQKTTLDLAKAFYILNINTSHVISMPFEQFANLIENPSTLHTTKSLLDRLETRYRVLLPDLHGQDEINHLLTRVVSRTTKPSVRLSRYQPRIVLSAYMILGHPDAIFRGEGDRETTLTFSAKKFVQEFELLIEIILNGPSQSQALNHGLVKLSTFRSQILAFDAAWCSFLNSFVVWKVKDVESLMEDLVKAACQMEISMMKKYKVIPEGDDSALTDDVKAFQKQVTEHQKMLREQIFHLSGEAGINRLENALSNTRKKYFQSKEKTSPIQSTLKDLDSNVPSSSDLVNQNDEIPIPRMENVFIVNEFLHGQHYDSLTMTDENQKVRKTMEKAFWDGISDSIKQEKYDHVVMLMKEVRDELCEMSPQSQKQEIHEVIDLAILSQLLSSRSLDMEYLGRIMEFSLVSLQKLSAIAHENKLKESHQKVLSELAELCQAGDGSNHSHAIALIRGLRFVLEEIQVLKQEISKARIKMMEPLLKGPTGVEYLKKAFEKVYGPPSDALIRLPLTMEWLSSVVPCKDEEWNEHKSVLLELQDERTVLPSTGLRTGGSFSSTLHISSKTMSLSPTDNQYTECKGEKGDLLVRLGLVKLVNNVNGVMKEELPETLKLNFLRLRAVQTQLQKITVIATSILVLRQTLVMDEMISNPEDMERTMLKCSTQLSETLDTIIDAGLEELVEVLSKIAEDLDKTDDMAKNESRRVVMARMLRKSVQAGDPVFVKVSRAVYLATRGVVLVGGGNGREVAEKVLRQVGAAGLAEKVVEAGEVLGVMSGVSGNVHGPWYAGLIESM
;
A
#
# COMPACT_ATOMS: atom_id res chain seq x y z
N MET A 1 -76.76 -22.77 33.38
CA MET A 1 -76.86 -23.82 32.35
C MET A 1 -75.44 -24.07 31.86
N GLU A 2 -74.56 -24.78 32.58
CA GLU A 2 -74.74 -26.08 33.27
C GLU A 2 -75.23 -27.17 32.30
N LEU A 3 -74.68 -28.40 32.28
CA LEU A 3 -73.87 -29.19 33.24
C LEU A 3 -72.60 -29.76 32.52
N GLY A 4 -71.54 -30.32 33.09
CA GLY A 4 -71.21 -30.93 34.40
C GLY A 4 -70.46 -32.26 34.13
N VAL A 5 -69.12 -32.45 34.25
CA VAL A 5 -68.14 -32.37 35.37
C VAL A 5 -67.72 -33.76 35.90
N GLY A 6 -66.41 -33.93 36.13
CA GLY A 6 -65.75 -35.09 36.79
C GLY A 6 -64.25 -35.15 36.44
N ASN A 7 -63.40 -34.29 37.02
CA ASN A 7 -62.69 -34.40 38.33
C ASN A 7 -61.24 -34.94 38.20
N SER A 8 -60.27 -34.00 38.13
CA SER A 8 -59.12 -33.69 39.03
C SER A 8 -58.58 -34.77 40.02
N PRO A 9 -57.37 -34.63 40.64
CA PRO A 9 -56.53 -33.41 40.82
C PRO A 9 -54.99 -33.69 40.66
N GLU A 10 -53.95 -32.96 41.16
CA GLU A 10 -53.76 -31.64 41.82
C GLU A 10 -52.27 -31.17 41.72
N THR A 11 -51.98 -29.85 41.84
CA THR A 11 -50.65 -29.22 42.15
C THR A 11 -49.45 -29.48 41.17
N GLY A 12 -48.35 -28.72 41.12
CA GLY A 12 -47.93 -27.47 41.78
C GLY A 12 -46.41 -27.44 42.10
N LEU A 13 -45.74 -26.28 41.87
CA LEU A 13 -44.45 -25.82 42.47
C LEU A 13 -43.05 -26.32 41.97
N VAL A 14 -42.20 -25.32 41.67
CA VAL A 14 -40.81 -25.09 42.19
C VAL A 14 -39.55 -25.69 41.49
N PHE A 15 -38.44 -24.96 41.73
CA PHE A 15 -37.06 -24.98 41.23
C PHE A 15 -36.15 -26.15 41.71
N ASP A 16 -35.01 -26.27 41.01
CA ASP A 16 -33.70 -26.84 41.38
C ASP A 16 -33.51 -28.34 41.69
N GLY A 17 -32.36 -28.86 41.25
CA GLY A 17 -31.87 -30.22 41.56
C GLY A 17 -30.75 -30.72 40.63
N GLU A 18 -29.52 -30.79 41.13
CA GLU A 18 -28.35 -31.36 40.45
C GLU A 18 -28.27 -32.92 40.48
N GLU A 19 -27.25 -33.44 39.80
CA GLU A 19 -26.53 -34.71 40.02
C GLU A 19 -26.88 -36.00 39.22
N LEU A 20 -25.88 -36.37 38.39
CA LEU A 20 -25.20 -37.68 38.31
C LEU A 20 -26.00 -38.97 38.02
N SER A 21 -25.67 -39.60 36.87
CA SER A 21 -24.93 -40.90 36.85
C SER A 21 -24.90 -41.56 35.46
N SER A 22 -23.99 -41.16 34.58
CA SER A 22 -23.68 -41.91 33.35
C SER A 22 -22.64 -43.01 33.63
N ARG A 23 -22.98 -44.27 33.36
CA ARG A 23 -22.11 -45.46 33.52
C ARG A 23 -20.66 -45.26 33.03
N PRO A 24 -19.64 -45.83 33.71
CA PRO A 24 -18.25 -45.74 33.29
C PRO A 24 -18.05 -46.42 31.92
N THR A 25 -17.89 -45.60 30.89
CA THR A 25 -17.75 -46.05 29.51
C THR A 25 -16.35 -46.64 29.28
N VAL A 26 -16.29 -47.92 28.90
CA VAL A 26 -15.03 -48.66 28.73
C VAL A 26 -14.07 -47.91 27.78
N PRO A 27 -12.83 -47.58 28.24
CA PRO A 27 -11.87 -46.80 27.46
C PRO A 27 -11.57 -47.39 26.08
N ALA A 28 -11.41 -46.51 25.08
CA ALA A 28 -11.17 -46.89 23.68
C ALA A 28 -10.00 -47.86 23.48
N ARG A 29 -8.98 -47.83 24.35
CA ARG A 29 -7.82 -48.73 24.32
C ARG A 29 -8.17 -50.20 24.64
N ILE A 30 -9.22 -50.45 25.43
CA ILE A 30 -9.74 -51.79 25.70
C ILE A 30 -10.62 -52.26 24.54
N ARG A 31 -11.48 -51.38 24.00
CA ARG A 31 -12.27 -51.65 22.78
C ARG A 31 -11.38 -52.03 21.60
N ARG A 32 -10.30 -51.29 21.35
CA ARG A 32 -9.33 -51.59 20.28
C ARG A 32 -8.60 -52.93 20.52
N ARG A 33 -8.24 -53.27 21.77
CA ARG A 33 -7.68 -54.61 22.08
C ARG A 33 -8.67 -55.77 21.90
N LEU A 34 -9.97 -55.53 22.05
CA LEU A 34 -11.03 -56.50 21.78
C LEU A 34 -11.32 -56.68 20.28
N THR A 35 -11.02 -55.68 19.44
CA THR A 35 -11.13 -55.80 17.97
C THR A 35 -9.90 -56.44 17.33
N ASP A 36 -8.72 -56.15 17.87
CA ASP A 36 -7.44 -56.53 17.24
C ASP A 36 -7.03 -58.00 17.50
N THR A 37 -7.84 -58.78 18.23
CA THR A 37 -7.59 -60.22 18.51
C THR A 37 -8.27 -61.16 17.48
N LYS A 38 -8.14 -60.83 16.19
CA LYS A 38 -8.55 -61.68 15.06
C LYS A 38 -7.41 -61.94 14.06
N ALA A 39 -6.27 -62.46 14.54
CA ALA A 39 -5.32 -63.19 13.69
C ALA A 39 -4.42 -64.13 14.51
N SER A 40 -4.42 -65.41 14.12
CA SER A 40 -3.45 -66.47 14.49
C SER A 40 -3.36 -66.96 15.95
N GLY A 41 -3.42 -68.29 16.09
CA GLY A 41 -2.70 -69.03 17.13
C GLY A 41 -3.45 -69.32 18.43
N SER A 42 -3.93 -70.57 18.57
CA SER A 42 -4.44 -71.17 19.82
C SER A 42 -5.64 -70.49 20.48
N ARG A 43 -6.83 -71.09 20.35
CA ARG A 43 -7.89 -70.91 21.35
C ARG A 43 -7.40 -71.54 22.65
N SER A 44 -6.84 -70.73 23.55
CA SER A 44 -6.65 -71.11 24.95
C SER A 44 -7.97 -71.65 25.51
N SER A 45 -7.99 -72.92 25.95
CA SER A 45 -9.19 -73.56 26.50
C SER A 45 -9.79 -72.71 27.62
N ILE A 46 -11.11 -72.82 27.84
CA ILE A 46 -11.78 -72.17 28.98
C ILE A 46 -11.06 -72.52 30.29
N GLU A 47 -10.64 -73.79 30.46
CA GLU A 47 -9.84 -74.23 31.61
C GLU A 47 -8.50 -73.49 31.74
N GLU A 48 -7.88 -73.12 30.61
CA GLU A 48 -6.61 -72.38 30.58
C GLU A 48 -6.81 -70.91 30.98
N ILE A 49 -7.96 -70.32 30.60
CA ILE A 49 -8.38 -68.98 31.01
C ILE A 49 -8.71 -68.98 32.51
N GLU A 50 -9.46 -69.98 32.99
CA GLU A 50 -9.75 -70.17 34.42
C GLU A 50 -8.50 -70.49 35.24
N ALA A 51 -7.54 -71.24 34.70
CA ALA A 51 -6.24 -71.45 35.34
C ALA A 51 -5.42 -70.15 35.40
N LYS A 52 -5.48 -69.30 34.37
CA LYS A 52 -4.85 -67.96 34.36
C LYS A 52 -5.52 -67.00 35.35
N LEU A 53 -6.85 -67.05 35.49
CA LEU A 53 -7.62 -66.29 36.49
C LEU A 53 -7.30 -66.77 37.91
N ARG A 54 -7.39 -68.07 38.19
CA ARG A 54 -6.99 -68.66 39.48
C ARG A 54 -5.55 -68.30 39.86
N ASN A 55 -4.61 -68.36 38.91
CA ASN A 55 -3.23 -67.88 39.14
C ASN A 55 -3.11 -66.35 39.32
N ALA A 56 -4.01 -65.54 38.75
CA ALA A 56 -4.04 -64.10 39.00
C ALA A 56 -4.54 -63.80 40.42
N ASP A 57 -5.59 -64.48 40.88
CA ASP A 57 -6.14 -64.30 42.22
C ASP A 57 -5.23 -64.89 43.30
N LEU A 58 -4.58 -66.02 43.06
CA LEU A 58 -3.56 -66.58 43.97
C LEU A 58 -2.32 -65.66 44.08
N ARG A 59 -1.98 -64.94 43.01
CA ARG A 59 -0.96 -63.85 43.07
C ARG A 59 -1.44 -62.63 43.83
N ARG A 60 -2.72 -62.24 43.72
CA ARG A 60 -3.33 -61.16 44.52
C ARG A 60 -3.39 -61.53 46.01
N GLN A 61 -3.81 -62.74 46.35
CA GLN A 61 -3.77 -63.26 47.72
C GLN A 61 -2.35 -63.22 48.28
N LYS A 62 -1.35 -63.78 47.57
CA LYS A 62 0.06 -63.69 47.99
C LYS A 62 0.56 -62.25 48.17
N PHE A 63 0.06 -61.30 47.37
CA PHE A 63 0.40 -59.88 47.54
C PHE A 63 -0.22 -59.28 48.82
N TYR A 64 -1.49 -59.55 49.10
CA TYR A 64 -2.15 -59.12 50.35
C TYR A 64 -1.60 -59.83 51.59
N GLU A 65 -1.25 -61.11 51.48
CA GLU A 65 -0.61 -61.89 52.53
C GLU A 65 0.78 -61.33 52.86
N ASN A 66 1.58 -60.97 51.84
CA ASN A 66 2.89 -60.32 51.99
C ASN A 66 2.79 -58.86 52.51
N LEU A 67 1.68 -58.16 52.24
CA LEU A 67 1.35 -56.90 52.93
C LEU A 67 1.03 -57.15 54.42
N SER A 68 0.23 -58.17 54.72
CA SER A 68 -0.16 -58.51 56.11
C SER A 68 1.01 -59.02 56.96
N SER A 69 1.94 -59.79 56.38
CA SER A 69 3.11 -60.31 57.09
C SER A 69 4.13 -59.19 57.38
N LYS A 70 4.22 -58.17 56.51
CA LYS A 70 4.95 -56.92 56.76
C LYS A 70 4.25 -55.99 57.76
N ALA A 71 2.96 -56.20 58.03
CA ALA A 71 2.16 -55.42 58.97
C ALA A 71 2.10 -56.03 60.39
N ARG A 72 2.78 -57.15 60.68
CA ARG A 72 2.91 -57.65 62.06
C ARG A 72 3.79 -56.69 62.89
N PRO A 73 3.30 -56.10 63.99
CA PRO A 73 4.09 -55.14 64.77
C PRO A 73 5.27 -55.82 65.45
N LYS A 74 6.48 -55.28 65.23
CA LYS A 74 7.66 -55.66 66.01
C LYS A 74 7.52 -55.07 67.42
N ARG A 75 7.10 -55.88 68.39
CA ARG A 75 6.91 -55.46 69.79
C ARG A 75 8.17 -54.79 70.34
N ARG A 76 8.08 -53.49 70.65
CA ARG A 76 8.74 -52.83 71.79
C ARG A 76 7.88 -51.66 72.27
N SER A 77 7.81 -51.54 73.58
CA SER A 77 6.89 -50.67 74.35
C SER A 77 7.50 -49.27 74.58
N PRO A 78 6.88 -48.38 75.40
CA PRO A 78 5.68 -47.64 75.03
C PRO A 78 5.83 -46.13 75.26
N GLN A 79 5.25 -45.27 74.41
CA GLN A 79 4.94 -43.89 74.77
C GLN A 79 3.82 -43.32 73.89
N SER A 80 3.00 -42.47 74.49
CA SER A 80 1.79 -41.84 73.92
C SER A 80 2.08 -40.68 72.97
N ALA A 81 1.03 -40.16 72.32
CA ALA A 81 1.00 -38.99 71.41
C ALA A 81 1.53 -39.29 69.98
N ASP A 82 0.91 -38.86 68.86
CA ASP A 82 -0.36 -38.17 68.60
C ASP A 82 -0.97 -38.68 67.27
N ASP A 83 -2.29 -38.78 67.18
CA ASP A 83 -2.96 -39.11 65.90
C ASP A 83 -2.83 -37.97 64.86
N HIS A 84 -2.73 -36.72 65.34
CA HIS A 84 -2.43 -35.55 64.51
C HIS A 84 -1.08 -35.68 63.77
N ASN A 85 -0.06 -36.27 64.41
CA ASN A 85 1.25 -36.48 63.78
C ASN A 85 1.19 -37.55 62.66
N LEU A 86 0.32 -38.56 62.79
CA LEU A 86 0.13 -39.55 61.73
C LEU A 86 -0.63 -38.96 60.53
N SER A 87 -1.69 -38.20 60.77
CA SER A 87 -2.43 -37.51 59.71
C SER A 87 -1.54 -36.51 58.95
N GLN A 88 -0.81 -35.65 59.66
CA GLN A 88 0.16 -34.72 59.04
C GLN A 88 1.28 -35.46 58.30
N SER A 89 1.77 -36.61 58.81
CA SER A 89 2.77 -37.41 58.11
C SER A 89 2.23 -38.04 56.82
N ILE A 90 0.97 -38.47 56.80
CA ILE A 90 0.31 -39.01 55.60
C ILE A 90 0.07 -37.90 54.59
N GLU A 91 -0.41 -36.74 55.03
CA GLU A 91 -0.67 -35.58 54.17
C GLU A 91 0.63 -35.01 53.59
N ALA A 92 1.69 -34.87 54.38
CA ALA A 92 3.02 -34.51 53.90
C ALA A 92 3.58 -35.55 52.90
N LYS A 93 3.31 -36.85 53.08
CA LYS A 93 3.70 -37.89 52.12
C LYS A 93 2.86 -37.85 50.84
N LEU A 94 1.59 -37.50 50.91
CA LEU A 94 0.72 -37.28 49.74
C LEU A 94 1.21 -36.05 48.97
N GLN A 95 1.39 -34.90 49.63
CA GLN A 95 1.96 -33.69 49.04
C GLN A 95 3.35 -33.96 48.42
N ALA A 96 4.24 -34.69 49.11
CA ALA A 96 5.54 -35.07 48.55
C ALA A 96 5.40 -36.03 47.35
N ALA A 97 4.43 -36.94 47.35
CA ALA A 97 4.16 -37.83 46.21
C ALA A 97 3.58 -37.06 45.02
N GLU A 98 2.72 -36.07 45.26
CA GLU A 98 2.16 -35.16 44.27
C GLU A 98 3.22 -34.23 43.69
N GLN A 99 4.05 -33.60 44.53
CA GLN A 99 5.23 -32.85 44.10
C GLN A 99 6.16 -33.74 43.25
N LYS A 100 6.45 -34.97 43.68
CA LYS A 100 7.29 -35.93 42.93
C LYS A 100 6.61 -36.49 41.66
N ARG A 101 5.29 -36.38 41.53
CA ARG A 101 4.51 -36.69 40.31
C ARG A 101 4.48 -35.50 39.36
N CYS A 102 4.30 -34.29 39.88
CA CYS A 102 4.38 -33.03 39.15
C CYS A 102 5.79 -32.79 38.62
N TRP A 103 6.83 -33.02 39.43
CA TRP A 103 8.23 -32.98 39.01
C TRP A 103 8.54 -33.99 37.90
N ARG A 104 8.06 -35.24 38.02
CA ARG A 104 8.19 -36.25 36.96
C ARG A 104 7.34 -35.97 35.71
N LYS A 105 6.30 -35.14 35.81
CA LYS A 105 5.53 -34.63 34.66
C LYS A 105 6.25 -33.45 34.00
N PHE A 106 6.81 -32.54 34.80
CA PHE A 106 7.64 -31.42 34.37
C PHE A 106 8.89 -31.89 33.61
N LEU A 107 9.66 -32.83 34.18
CA LEU A 107 10.84 -33.44 33.53
C LEU A 107 10.53 -34.20 32.22
N LYS A 108 9.25 -34.48 31.92
CA LYS A 108 8.80 -35.11 30.66
C LYS A 108 8.16 -34.12 29.67
N GLN A 109 7.98 -32.86 30.07
CA GLN A 109 7.45 -31.81 29.21
C GLN A 109 8.61 -30.90 28.78
N LYS A 110 8.67 -30.54 27.50
CA LYS A 110 9.55 -29.46 27.02
C LYS A 110 9.34 -28.22 27.89
N THR A 111 10.43 -27.58 28.31
CA THR A 111 10.36 -26.32 29.08
C THR A 111 9.87 -25.18 28.18
N THR A 112 9.51 -24.03 28.77
CA THR A 112 9.19 -22.83 27.97
C THR A 112 10.38 -22.41 27.10
N LEU A 113 11.62 -22.57 27.61
CA LEU A 113 12.85 -22.33 26.87
C LEU A 113 13.02 -23.30 25.68
N ASP A 114 12.80 -24.60 25.88
CA ASP A 114 12.92 -25.60 24.80
C ASP A 114 11.89 -25.38 23.69
N LEU A 115 10.69 -24.91 24.05
CA LEU A 115 9.62 -24.59 23.10
C LEU A 115 9.94 -23.30 22.33
N ALA A 116 10.48 -22.27 22.99
CA ALA A 116 10.94 -21.06 22.33
C ALA A 116 12.13 -21.33 21.40
N LYS A 117 13.11 -22.15 21.82
CA LYS A 117 14.22 -22.60 20.96
C LYS A 117 13.72 -23.38 19.74
N ALA A 118 12.76 -24.29 19.94
CA ALA A 118 12.16 -25.04 18.83
C ALA A 118 11.43 -24.14 17.82
N PHE A 119 10.78 -23.06 18.27
CA PHE A 119 10.19 -22.06 17.38
C PHE A 119 11.26 -21.20 16.69
N TYR A 120 12.27 -20.73 17.43
CA TYR A 120 13.37 -19.92 16.89
C TYR A 120 14.13 -20.65 15.75
N ILE A 121 14.30 -21.97 15.86
CA ILE A 121 14.90 -22.83 14.82
C ILE A 121 14.09 -22.85 13.51
N LEU A 122 12.78 -22.54 13.53
CA LEU A 122 11.97 -22.40 12.31
C LEU A 122 12.35 -21.16 11.49
N ASN A 123 13.15 -20.24 12.06
CA ASN A 123 13.63 -19.00 11.46
C ASN A 123 12.51 -18.06 10.93
N ILE A 124 11.33 -18.14 11.56
CA ILE A 124 10.20 -17.24 11.30
C ILE A 124 10.41 -15.98 12.14
N ASN A 125 11.00 -14.95 11.52
CA ASN A 125 11.20 -13.64 12.13
C ASN A 125 11.08 -12.51 11.10
N THR A 126 10.89 -11.28 11.58
CA THR A 126 10.65 -10.07 10.77
C THR A 126 11.58 -9.93 9.56
N SER A 127 12.90 -10.08 9.73
CA SER A 127 13.87 -9.85 8.64
C SER A 127 13.91 -10.97 7.60
N HIS A 128 13.70 -12.22 8.02
CA HIS A 128 13.70 -13.37 7.11
C HIS A 128 12.40 -13.46 6.29
N VAL A 129 11.26 -13.02 6.83
CA VAL A 129 9.99 -13.05 6.09
C VAL A 129 9.91 -11.95 5.04
N ILE A 130 10.53 -10.78 5.27
CA ILE A 130 10.63 -9.70 4.25
C ILE A 130 11.53 -10.11 3.06
N SER A 131 12.52 -10.99 3.29
CA SER A 131 13.51 -11.38 2.27
C SER A 131 13.22 -12.73 1.57
N MET A 132 12.27 -13.51 2.08
CA MET A 132 11.86 -14.79 1.50
C MET A 132 10.72 -14.59 0.48
N PRO A 133 10.67 -15.31 -0.66
CA PRO A 133 9.53 -15.24 -1.57
C PRO A 133 8.23 -15.77 -0.94
N PHE A 134 7.09 -15.13 -1.25
CA PHE A 134 5.77 -15.46 -0.72
C PHE A 134 5.42 -16.95 -0.77
N GLU A 135 5.66 -17.61 -1.91
CA GLU A 135 5.36 -19.03 -2.09
C GLU A 135 6.18 -19.93 -1.15
N GLN A 136 7.44 -19.58 -0.88
CA GLN A 136 8.29 -20.34 0.03
C GLN A 136 7.82 -20.16 1.48
N PHE A 137 7.44 -18.94 1.86
CA PHE A 137 6.91 -18.66 3.19
C PHE A 137 5.53 -19.30 3.43
N ALA A 138 4.65 -19.28 2.44
CA ALA A 138 3.35 -19.96 2.48
C ALA A 138 3.51 -21.47 2.75
N ASN A 139 4.39 -22.14 2.00
CA ASN A 139 4.71 -23.55 2.22
C ASN A 139 5.29 -23.82 3.63
N LEU A 140 6.11 -22.90 4.16
CA LEU A 140 6.68 -23.02 5.51
C LEU A 140 5.61 -22.97 6.61
N ILE A 141 4.61 -22.08 6.50
CA ILE A 141 3.54 -21.91 7.51
C ILE A 141 2.42 -22.95 7.37
N GLU A 142 2.24 -23.56 6.19
CA GLU A 142 1.31 -24.68 6.01
C GLU A 142 1.84 -26.02 6.54
N ASN A 143 3.17 -26.16 6.65
CA ASN A 143 3.82 -27.37 7.11
C ASN A 143 3.29 -27.83 8.50
N PRO A 144 2.79 -29.07 8.64
CA PRO A 144 2.25 -29.57 9.90
C PRO A 144 3.23 -29.51 11.09
N SER A 145 4.54 -29.60 10.84
CA SER A 145 5.57 -29.54 11.87
C SER A 145 5.76 -28.11 12.42
N THR A 146 5.74 -27.10 11.55
CA THR A 146 5.70 -25.67 11.90
C THR A 146 4.48 -25.38 12.77
N LEU A 147 3.29 -25.75 12.29
CA LEU A 147 2.03 -25.55 13.01
C LEU A 147 2.00 -26.24 14.39
N HIS A 148 2.53 -27.46 14.50
CA HIS A 148 2.59 -28.18 15.77
C HIS A 148 3.59 -27.55 16.77
N THR A 149 4.73 -27.06 16.27
CA THR A 149 5.76 -26.40 17.08
C THR A 149 5.26 -25.06 17.60
N THR A 150 4.71 -24.22 16.71
CA THR A 150 4.05 -22.95 17.06
C THR A 150 2.92 -23.17 18.06
N LYS A 151 2.04 -24.15 17.83
CA LYS A 151 0.97 -24.49 18.78
C LYS A 151 1.52 -24.86 20.16
N SER A 152 2.55 -25.70 20.22
CA SER A 152 3.12 -26.15 21.50
C SER A 152 3.69 -25.01 22.34
N LEU A 153 4.26 -23.98 21.69
CA LEU A 153 4.69 -22.75 22.35
C LEU A 153 3.49 -21.90 22.80
N LEU A 154 2.53 -21.65 21.90
CA LEU A 154 1.34 -20.85 22.19
C LEU A 154 0.47 -21.42 23.32
N ASP A 155 0.21 -22.73 23.34
CA ASP A 155 -0.51 -23.42 24.43
C ASP A 155 0.22 -23.22 25.79
N ARG A 156 1.56 -23.15 25.78
CA ARG A 156 2.37 -22.86 26.97
C ARG A 156 2.28 -21.40 27.40
N LEU A 157 2.26 -20.46 26.45
CA LEU A 157 2.07 -19.03 26.74
C LEU A 157 0.68 -18.75 27.29
N GLU A 158 -0.38 -19.34 26.72
CA GLU A 158 -1.75 -19.23 27.26
C GLU A 158 -1.83 -19.75 28.70
N THR A 159 -1.17 -20.88 28.99
CA THR A 159 -1.08 -21.42 30.35
C THR A 159 -0.35 -20.45 31.30
N ARG A 160 0.72 -19.78 30.85
CA ARG A 160 1.45 -18.79 31.66
C ARG A 160 0.64 -17.53 31.91
N TYR A 161 -0.03 -17.01 30.89
CA TYR A 161 -0.92 -15.84 30.97
C TYR A 161 -2.04 -16.09 31.99
N ARG A 162 -2.74 -17.23 31.89
CA ARG A 162 -3.84 -17.59 32.80
C ARG A 162 -3.41 -17.78 34.26
N VAL A 163 -2.14 -18.15 34.51
CA VAL A 163 -1.58 -18.24 35.87
C VAL A 163 -1.21 -16.87 36.44
N LEU A 164 -0.94 -15.86 35.59
CA LEU A 164 -0.56 -14.51 36.02
C LEU A 164 -1.76 -13.59 36.29
N LEU A 165 -2.93 -13.92 35.74
CA LEU A 165 -4.22 -13.21 35.88
C LEU A 165 -5.33 -14.21 36.31
N PRO A 166 -5.48 -14.49 37.62
CA PRO A 166 -6.52 -15.41 38.12
C PRO A 166 -7.95 -14.85 38.03
N ASP A 167 -8.11 -13.53 38.21
CA ASP A 167 -9.41 -12.89 38.49
C ASP A 167 -10.18 -12.43 37.24
N LEU A 168 -9.55 -12.41 36.06
CA LEU A 168 -10.13 -11.90 34.82
C LEU A 168 -11.00 -12.94 34.08
N HIS A 169 -11.92 -13.56 34.81
CA HIS A 169 -12.71 -14.69 34.30
C HIS A 169 -13.92 -14.30 33.43
N GLY A 170 -14.09 -13.02 33.09
CA GLY A 170 -15.28 -12.52 32.36
C GLY A 170 -15.21 -11.15 31.66
N GLN A 171 -14.03 -10.65 31.25
CA GLN A 171 -13.94 -9.32 30.59
C GLN A 171 -13.29 -9.30 29.18
N ASP A 172 -12.39 -10.25 28.84
CA ASP A 172 -11.77 -10.34 27.50
C ASP A 172 -12.37 -11.49 26.67
N GLU A 173 -13.63 -11.35 26.25
CA GLU A 173 -14.41 -12.43 25.62
C GLU A 173 -14.11 -12.67 24.13
N ILE A 174 -12.83 -12.80 23.78
CA ILE A 174 -12.29 -13.02 22.41
C ILE A 174 -12.89 -14.25 21.70
N ASN A 175 -13.55 -15.16 22.43
CA ASN A 175 -14.23 -16.34 21.87
C ASN A 175 -15.18 -15.99 20.72
N HIS A 176 -15.88 -14.84 20.76
CA HIS A 176 -16.79 -14.43 19.70
C HIS A 176 -16.05 -14.09 18.38
N LEU A 177 -14.85 -13.52 18.47
CA LEU A 177 -13.95 -13.25 17.34
C LEU A 177 -13.40 -14.56 16.76
N LEU A 178 -12.89 -15.45 17.61
CA LEU A 178 -12.35 -16.76 17.19
C LEU A 178 -13.42 -17.62 16.49
N THR A 179 -14.66 -17.57 16.97
CA THR A 179 -15.80 -18.29 16.36
C THR A 179 -16.20 -17.74 14.98
N ARG A 180 -15.83 -16.49 14.65
CA ARG A 180 -16.03 -15.93 13.31
C ARG A 180 -14.95 -16.34 12.30
N VAL A 181 -13.75 -16.70 12.77
CA VAL A 181 -12.59 -17.03 11.91
C VAL A 181 -12.40 -18.55 11.74
N VAL A 182 -12.71 -19.34 12.76
CA VAL A 182 -12.61 -20.81 12.70
C VAL A 182 -13.90 -21.38 12.11
N SER A 183 -13.77 -22.23 11.08
CA SER A 183 -14.90 -22.72 10.26
C SER A 183 -16.10 -23.24 11.07
N ARG A 184 -17.30 -22.80 10.67
CA ARG A 184 -18.62 -23.12 11.24
C ARG A 184 -19.03 -24.61 11.22
N THR A 185 -18.17 -25.50 10.77
CA THR A 185 -18.42 -26.95 10.65
C THR A 185 -18.17 -27.74 11.94
N THR A 186 -17.62 -27.10 12.98
CA THR A 186 -17.37 -27.76 14.27
C THR A 186 -18.50 -27.50 15.28
N LYS A 187 -18.95 -28.55 15.96
CA LYS A 187 -20.00 -28.47 16.99
C LYS A 187 -19.59 -27.51 18.11
N PRO A 188 -20.51 -26.71 18.69
CA PRO A 188 -20.20 -25.62 19.63
C PRO A 188 -19.65 -26.05 21.00
N SER A 189 -19.25 -27.30 21.19
CA SER A 189 -18.80 -27.88 22.47
C SER A 189 -17.28 -27.96 22.64
N VAL A 190 -16.49 -27.35 21.75
CA VAL A 190 -15.01 -27.40 21.81
C VAL A 190 -14.45 -26.01 22.11
N ARG A 191 -13.89 -25.84 23.31
CA ARG A 191 -13.20 -24.61 23.71
C ARG A 191 -11.96 -24.40 22.84
N LEU A 192 -11.99 -23.36 21.99
CA LEU A 192 -10.86 -22.96 21.16
C LEU A 192 -9.70 -22.44 22.04
N SER A 193 -8.45 -22.62 21.58
CA SER A 193 -7.27 -21.98 22.21
C SER A 193 -7.30 -20.47 21.93
N ARG A 194 -6.85 -19.65 22.89
CA ARG A 194 -6.86 -18.17 22.79
C ARG A 194 -6.00 -17.69 21.63
N TYR A 195 -4.84 -18.32 21.46
CA TYR A 195 -3.92 -18.07 20.34
C TYR A 195 -4.08 -19.18 19.29
N GLN A 196 -4.46 -18.80 18.06
CA GLN A 196 -4.62 -19.74 16.95
C GLN A 196 -3.35 -19.75 16.08
N PRO A 197 -2.64 -20.89 15.93
CA PRO A 197 -1.33 -20.93 15.25
C PRO A 197 -1.35 -20.35 13.83
N ARG A 198 -2.39 -20.64 13.04
CA ARG A 198 -2.54 -20.12 11.68
C ARG A 198 -2.72 -18.60 11.64
N ILE A 199 -3.48 -18.04 12.58
CA ILE A 199 -3.71 -16.58 12.69
C ILE A 199 -2.42 -15.89 13.15
N VAL A 200 -1.72 -16.45 14.14
CA VAL A 200 -0.40 -15.94 14.59
C VAL A 200 0.61 -15.91 13.45
N LEU A 201 0.72 -17.00 12.67
CA LEU A 201 1.64 -17.04 11.52
C LEU A 201 1.20 -16.12 10.36
N SER A 202 -0.10 -15.86 10.21
CA SER A 202 -0.59 -14.90 9.20
C SER A 202 -0.16 -13.45 9.49
N ALA A 203 0.14 -13.08 10.75
CA ALA A 203 0.68 -11.76 11.07
C ALA A 203 2.06 -11.52 10.42
N TYR A 204 2.91 -12.55 10.40
CA TYR A 204 4.19 -12.52 9.68
C TYR A 204 3.98 -12.42 8.16
N MET A 205 3.02 -13.18 7.64
CA MET A 205 2.67 -13.16 6.21
C MET A 205 2.22 -11.76 5.75
N ILE A 206 1.34 -11.11 6.53
CA ILE A 206 0.87 -9.73 6.32
C ILE A 206 2.04 -8.73 6.34
N LEU A 207 3.02 -8.94 7.21
CA LEU A 207 4.14 -8.01 7.36
C LEU A 207 5.21 -8.14 6.27
N GLY A 208 5.46 -9.35 5.76
CA GLY A 208 6.44 -9.56 4.68
C GLY A 208 5.88 -9.40 3.26
N HIS A 209 4.58 -9.69 3.06
CA HIS A 209 3.96 -9.72 1.73
C HIS A 209 2.58 -9.03 1.69
N PRO A 210 2.49 -7.73 2.02
CA PRO A 210 1.22 -7.00 1.96
C PRO A 210 0.59 -7.06 0.56
N ASP A 211 1.39 -6.86 -0.49
CA ASP A 211 0.93 -6.79 -1.89
C ASP A 211 0.36 -8.11 -2.43
N ALA A 212 0.76 -9.25 -1.84
CA ALA A 212 0.25 -10.57 -2.22
C ALA A 212 -1.07 -10.94 -1.51
N ILE A 213 -1.43 -10.20 -0.44
CA ILE A 213 -2.56 -10.52 0.45
C ILE A 213 -3.69 -9.51 0.27
N PHE A 214 -3.35 -8.24 0.05
CA PHE A 214 -4.31 -7.17 -0.14
C PHE A 214 -4.59 -6.95 -1.62
N ARG A 215 -5.88 -6.75 -1.95
CA ARG A 215 -6.33 -6.45 -3.33
C ARG A 215 -6.23 -4.95 -3.69
N GLY A 216 -5.62 -4.15 -2.80
CA GLY A 216 -5.50 -2.69 -2.86
C GLY A 216 -5.23 -2.13 -1.47
N GLU A 217 -4.77 -0.88 -1.38
CA GLU A 217 -4.54 -0.19 -0.11
C GLU A 217 -5.80 0.53 0.39
N GLY A 218 -6.09 0.41 1.68
CA GLY A 218 -7.21 1.06 2.35
C GLY A 218 -7.07 1.05 3.87
N ASP A 219 -7.95 1.79 4.57
CA ASP A 219 -7.86 2.01 6.03
C ASP A 219 -7.84 0.72 6.87
N ARG A 220 -8.44 -0.36 6.34
CA ARG A 220 -8.51 -1.66 7.04
C ARG A 220 -7.22 -2.43 6.88
N GLU A 221 -6.64 -2.39 5.69
CA GLU A 221 -5.37 -2.99 5.30
C GLU A 221 -4.20 -2.30 6.03
N THR A 222 -4.21 -0.97 6.13
CA THR A 222 -3.22 -0.21 6.91
C THR A 222 -3.36 -0.47 8.41
N THR A 223 -4.59 -0.45 8.96
CA THR A 223 -4.85 -0.78 10.37
C THR A 223 -4.46 -2.22 10.71
N LEU A 224 -4.74 -3.17 9.82
CA LEU A 224 -4.33 -4.57 9.97
C LEU A 224 -2.81 -4.69 9.96
N THR A 225 -2.13 -4.07 9.00
CA THR A 225 -0.66 -4.08 8.90
C THR A 225 0.01 -3.47 10.13
N PHE A 226 -0.49 -2.32 10.63
CA PHE A 226 0.01 -1.70 11.85
C PHE A 226 -0.18 -2.60 13.08
N SER A 227 -1.36 -3.18 13.25
CA SER A 227 -1.65 -4.09 14.36
C SER A 227 -0.86 -5.41 14.29
N ALA A 228 -0.63 -5.94 13.08
CA ALA A 228 0.22 -7.10 12.83
C ALA A 228 1.68 -6.81 13.19
N LYS A 229 2.23 -5.67 12.76
CA LYS A 229 3.58 -5.20 13.11
C LYS A 229 3.78 -5.10 14.62
N LYS A 230 2.84 -4.46 15.32
CA LYS A 230 2.87 -4.37 16.79
C LYS A 230 2.81 -5.75 17.45
N PHE A 231 1.93 -6.64 16.99
CA PHE A 231 1.83 -7.99 17.52
C PHE A 231 3.11 -8.82 17.31
N VAL A 232 3.71 -8.78 16.11
CA VAL A 232 4.97 -9.48 15.81
C VAL A 232 6.10 -8.96 16.70
N GLN A 233 6.24 -7.64 16.85
CA GLN A 233 7.25 -7.03 17.73
C GLN A 233 7.12 -7.52 19.18
N GLU A 234 5.92 -7.48 19.76
CA GLU A 234 5.69 -7.90 21.15
C GLU A 234 5.89 -9.42 21.34
N PHE A 235 5.66 -10.23 20.30
CA PHE A 235 5.89 -11.67 20.29
C PHE A 235 7.37 -12.03 20.14
N GLU A 236 8.12 -11.36 19.26
CA GLU A 236 9.56 -11.53 19.11
C GLU A 236 10.31 -11.14 20.38
N LEU A 237 9.95 -10.00 20.99
CA LEU A 237 10.48 -9.56 22.30
C LEU A 237 10.15 -10.57 23.42
N LEU A 238 8.95 -11.17 23.41
CA LEU A 238 8.59 -12.22 24.37
C LEU A 238 9.44 -13.47 24.20
N ILE A 239 9.75 -13.87 22.96
CA ILE A 239 10.65 -14.98 22.67
C ILE A 239 12.09 -14.64 23.09
N GLU A 240 12.58 -13.43 22.79
CA GLU A 240 13.91 -12.99 23.21
C GLU A 240 14.07 -13.06 24.74
N ILE A 241 13.10 -12.54 25.50
CA ILE A 241 13.10 -12.58 26.97
C ILE A 241 13.05 -14.02 27.51
N ILE A 242 12.42 -14.96 26.79
CA ILE A 242 12.44 -16.38 27.15
C ILE A 242 13.82 -17.02 26.86
N LEU A 243 14.48 -16.64 25.77
CA LEU A 243 15.75 -17.22 25.31
C LEU A 243 16.96 -16.69 26.08
N ASN A 244 17.05 -15.37 26.23
CA ASN A 244 18.22 -14.64 26.73
C ASN A 244 18.03 -14.08 28.15
N GLY A 245 16.80 -14.08 28.66
CA GLY A 245 16.42 -13.38 29.90
C GLY A 245 16.00 -11.92 29.64
N PRO A 246 15.62 -11.16 30.69
CA PRO A 246 15.24 -9.76 30.55
C PRO A 246 16.45 -8.88 30.21
N SER A 247 16.73 -8.70 28.92
CA SER A 247 17.77 -7.81 28.39
C SER A 247 17.50 -6.34 28.71
N GLN A 248 18.55 -5.58 29.02
CA GLN A 248 18.54 -4.12 28.87
C GLN A 248 18.65 -3.80 27.37
N SER A 249 17.54 -3.85 26.63
CA SER A 249 17.58 -3.64 25.19
C SER A 249 17.98 -2.19 24.85
N GLN A 250 19.04 -2.05 24.05
CA GLN A 250 19.44 -0.78 23.46
C GLN A 250 18.52 -0.45 22.28
N ALA A 251 17.56 0.43 22.55
CA ALA A 251 16.89 1.36 21.64
C ALA A 251 16.55 0.92 20.19
N LEU A 252 15.26 0.91 19.90
CA LEU A 252 14.75 1.43 18.61
C LEU A 252 13.52 2.32 18.87
N ASN A 253 13.78 3.63 18.91
CA ASN A 253 12.84 4.77 18.77
C ASN A 253 11.75 4.99 19.84
N HIS A 254 11.59 6.27 20.22
CA HIS A 254 10.80 6.82 21.34
C HIS A 254 11.22 6.41 22.77
N GLY A 255 11.45 7.43 23.61
CA GLY A 255 12.07 7.27 24.91
C GLY A 255 11.14 6.77 26.01
N LEU A 256 11.35 5.51 26.45
CA LEU A 256 11.40 5.15 27.87
C LEU A 256 12.12 3.80 28.01
N VAL A 257 13.26 3.74 28.71
CA VAL A 257 13.92 2.45 28.99
C VAL A 257 13.15 1.70 30.07
N LYS A 258 12.11 0.96 29.66
CA LYS A 258 11.43 -0.02 30.52
C LYS A 258 12.24 -1.31 30.52
N LEU A 259 12.70 -1.75 31.70
CA LEU A 259 13.05 -3.16 31.90
C LEU A 259 11.77 -4.00 31.72
N SER A 260 11.62 -4.63 30.56
CA SER A 260 10.50 -5.53 30.28
C SER A 260 10.71 -6.85 31.02
N THR A 261 10.04 -6.99 32.17
CA THR A 261 9.91 -8.29 32.83
C THR A 261 9.06 -9.23 31.98
N PHE A 262 9.25 -10.56 32.11
CA PHE A 262 8.38 -11.55 31.47
C PHE A 262 6.88 -11.32 31.79
N ARG A 263 6.56 -10.84 33.00
CA ARG A 263 5.17 -10.55 33.41
C ARG A 263 4.59 -9.34 32.69
N SER A 264 5.35 -8.27 32.49
CA SER A 264 4.90 -7.13 31.68
C SER A 264 4.82 -7.50 30.19
N GLN A 265 5.79 -8.28 29.68
CA GLN A 265 5.83 -8.63 28.26
C GLN A 265 4.68 -9.55 27.84
N ILE A 266 4.34 -10.56 28.64
CA ILE A 266 3.23 -11.47 28.31
C ILE A 266 1.86 -10.77 28.33
N LEU A 267 1.72 -9.67 29.08
CA LEU A 267 0.53 -8.81 29.04
C LEU A 267 0.52 -7.89 27.81
N ALA A 268 1.67 -7.33 27.44
CA ALA A 268 1.81 -6.52 26.22
C ALA A 268 1.55 -7.36 24.95
N PHE A 269 2.11 -8.58 24.89
CA PHE A 269 1.84 -9.58 23.87
C PHE A 269 0.34 -9.91 23.74
N ASP A 270 -0.34 -10.15 24.86
CA ASP A 270 -1.77 -10.48 24.83
C ASP A 270 -2.64 -9.28 24.40
N ALA A 271 -2.33 -8.07 24.88
CA ALA A 271 -3.00 -6.85 24.43
C ALA A 271 -2.79 -6.58 22.93
N ALA A 272 -1.57 -6.81 22.41
CA ALA A 272 -1.29 -6.70 20.98
C ALA A 272 -2.00 -7.80 20.17
N TRP A 273 -2.10 -9.03 20.69
CA TRP A 273 -2.91 -10.10 20.09
C TRP A 273 -4.39 -9.70 19.99
N CYS A 274 -4.97 -9.13 21.04
CA CYS A 274 -6.36 -8.65 21.03
C CYS A 274 -6.58 -7.61 19.92
N SER A 275 -5.68 -6.64 19.81
CA SER A 275 -5.73 -5.59 18.79
C SER A 275 -5.60 -6.17 17.37
N PHE A 276 -4.62 -7.04 17.14
CA PHE A 276 -4.40 -7.68 15.84
C PHE A 276 -5.58 -8.56 15.43
N LEU A 277 -6.08 -9.40 16.33
CA LEU A 277 -7.20 -10.30 16.04
C LEU A 277 -8.48 -9.52 15.73
N ASN A 278 -8.73 -8.39 16.39
CA ASN A 278 -9.88 -7.54 16.05
C ASN A 278 -9.77 -6.98 14.61
N SER A 279 -8.62 -6.36 14.27
CA SER A 279 -8.36 -5.88 12.91
C SER A 279 -8.46 -7.01 11.87
N PHE A 280 -7.89 -8.18 12.18
CA PHE A 280 -7.93 -9.36 11.31
C PHE A 280 -9.35 -9.85 11.06
N VAL A 281 -10.22 -9.88 12.08
CA VAL A 281 -11.64 -10.25 11.91
C VAL A 281 -12.39 -9.23 11.07
N VAL A 282 -12.21 -7.92 11.33
CA VAL A 282 -12.86 -6.85 10.58
C VAL A 282 -12.48 -6.90 9.09
N TRP A 283 -11.19 -7.06 8.80
CA TRP A 283 -10.69 -7.26 7.45
C TRP A 283 -11.23 -8.54 6.82
N LYS A 284 -11.13 -9.68 7.52
CA LYS A 284 -11.49 -10.99 6.95
C LYS A 284 -12.98 -11.13 6.64
N VAL A 285 -13.86 -10.48 7.42
CA VAL A 285 -15.29 -10.40 7.10
C VAL A 285 -15.50 -9.69 5.76
N LYS A 286 -14.81 -8.57 5.50
CA LYS A 286 -14.97 -7.84 4.24
C LYS A 286 -14.31 -8.55 3.05
N ASP A 287 -13.15 -9.17 3.23
CA ASP A 287 -12.50 -10.01 2.21
C ASP A 287 -13.43 -11.15 1.75
N VAL A 288 -14.11 -11.82 2.68
CA VAL A 288 -15.10 -12.86 2.36
C VAL A 288 -16.34 -12.30 1.66
N GLU A 289 -16.79 -11.09 2.01
CA GLU A 289 -17.89 -10.40 1.30
C GLU A 289 -17.50 -10.04 -0.14
N SER A 290 -16.32 -9.43 -0.36
CA SER A 290 -15.84 -9.07 -1.69
C SER A 290 -15.62 -10.31 -2.57
N LEU A 291 -15.02 -11.37 -2.03
CA LEU A 291 -14.87 -12.65 -2.73
C LEU A 291 -16.24 -13.27 -3.10
N MET A 292 -17.24 -13.16 -2.22
CA MET A 292 -18.61 -13.61 -2.51
C MET A 292 -19.23 -12.80 -3.66
N GLU A 293 -19.08 -11.47 -3.65
CA GLU A 293 -19.57 -10.61 -4.74
C GLU A 293 -18.94 -10.98 -6.09
N ASP A 294 -17.63 -11.26 -6.12
CA ASP A 294 -16.93 -11.67 -7.35
C ASP A 294 -17.39 -13.04 -7.86
N LEU A 295 -17.55 -14.04 -6.97
CA LEU A 295 -18.08 -15.35 -7.33
C LEU A 295 -19.53 -15.26 -7.84
N VAL A 296 -20.34 -14.37 -7.26
CA VAL A 296 -21.72 -14.11 -7.72
C VAL A 296 -21.72 -13.38 -9.07
N LYS A 297 -20.83 -12.39 -9.30
CA LYS A 297 -20.65 -11.73 -10.60
C LYS A 297 -20.26 -12.74 -11.68
N ALA A 298 -19.27 -13.60 -11.40
CA ALA A 298 -18.83 -14.65 -12.33
C ALA A 298 -19.97 -15.62 -12.69
N ALA A 299 -20.74 -16.07 -11.69
CA ALA A 299 -21.92 -16.90 -11.94
C ALA A 299 -22.98 -16.19 -12.81
N CYS A 300 -23.24 -14.89 -12.57
CA CYS A 300 -24.16 -14.11 -13.41
C CYS A 300 -23.65 -13.90 -14.84
N GLN A 301 -22.33 -13.71 -15.04
CA GLN A 301 -21.73 -13.63 -16.37
C GLN A 301 -21.80 -14.96 -17.14
N MET A 302 -21.59 -16.09 -16.45
CA MET A 302 -21.82 -17.43 -17.03
C MET A 302 -23.28 -17.61 -17.44
N GLU A 303 -24.23 -17.22 -16.59
CA GLU A 303 -25.67 -17.29 -16.89
C GLU A 303 -26.04 -16.46 -18.12
N ILE A 304 -25.59 -15.20 -18.20
CA ILE A 304 -25.79 -14.34 -19.39
C ILE A 304 -25.18 -14.97 -20.65
N SER A 305 -23.98 -15.56 -20.53
CA SER A 305 -23.28 -16.20 -21.65
C SER A 305 -24.02 -17.45 -22.15
N MET A 306 -24.59 -18.22 -21.23
CA MET A 306 -25.49 -19.35 -21.53
C MET A 306 -26.76 -18.86 -22.23
N MET A 307 -27.46 -17.85 -21.69
CA MET A 307 -28.68 -17.28 -22.27
C MET A 307 -28.47 -16.59 -23.63
N LYS A 308 -27.28 -16.02 -23.88
CA LYS A 308 -26.90 -15.44 -25.18
C LYS A 308 -26.63 -16.48 -26.25
N LYS A 309 -25.94 -17.58 -25.91
CA LYS A 309 -25.64 -18.68 -26.85
C LYS A 309 -26.84 -19.58 -27.09
N TYR A 310 -27.66 -19.82 -26.06
CA TYR A 310 -28.86 -20.64 -26.12
C TYR A 310 -30.09 -19.78 -25.87
N LYS A 311 -30.78 -19.46 -26.97
CA LYS A 311 -32.12 -18.85 -26.96
C LYS A 311 -33.02 -19.78 -26.14
N VAL A 312 -33.39 -19.36 -24.93
CA VAL A 312 -34.10 -20.21 -23.94
C VAL A 312 -35.29 -20.92 -24.60
N ILE A 313 -35.19 -22.24 -24.71
CA ILE A 313 -36.26 -23.13 -25.14
C ILE A 313 -37.19 -23.27 -23.92
N PRO A 314 -38.47 -22.90 -24.00
CA PRO A 314 -39.44 -23.22 -22.95
C PRO A 314 -39.62 -24.74 -22.89
N GLU A 315 -39.82 -25.27 -21.69
CA GLU A 315 -39.80 -26.71 -21.37
C GLU A 315 -40.58 -27.57 -22.38
N GLY A 316 -39.89 -28.50 -23.04
CA GLY A 316 -40.54 -29.58 -23.80
C GLY A 316 -40.20 -29.73 -25.29
N ASP A 317 -38.92 -29.85 -25.66
CA ASP A 317 -38.52 -30.86 -26.66
C ASP A 317 -37.01 -31.18 -26.57
N ASP A 318 -36.65 -32.41 -26.21
CA ASP A 318 -35.27 -32.81 -25.82
C ASP A 318 -34.54 -33.61 -26.92
N SER A 319 -35.14 -33.72 -28.11
CA SER A 319 -34.72 -34.67 -29.15
C SER A 319 -33.80 -34.12 -30.24
N ALA A 320 -33.44 -32.84 -30.23
CA ALA A 320 -32.74 -32.16 -31.34
C ALA A 320 -31.50 -31.33 -30.94
N LEU A 321 -30.79 -31.73 -29.87
CA LEU A 321 -29.54 -31.07 -29.44
C LEU A 321 -28.30 -31.86 -29.91
N THR A 322 -27.44 -31.19 -30.71
CA THR A 322 -26.13 -31.67 -31.15
C THR A 322 -25.23 -32.05 -29.96
N ASP A 323 -24.39 -33.06 -30.09
CA ASP A 323 -23.63 -33.60 -28.93
C ASP A 323 -22.67 -32.58 -28.30
N ASP A 324 -22.13 -31.64 -29.08
CA ASP A 324 -21.32 -30.51 -28.57
C ASP A 324 -22.11 -29.60 -27.61
N VAL A 325 -23.40 -29.41 -27.87
CA VAL A 325 -24.29 -28.62 -27.00
C VAL A 325 -24.49 -29.32 -25.66
N LYS A 326 -24.69 -30.64 -25.68
CA LYS A 326 -24.81 -31.47 -24.46
C LYS A 326 -23.50 -31.49 -23.67
N ALA A 327 -22.36 -31.57 -24.34
CA ALA A 327 -21.04 -31.52 -23.70
C ALA A 327 -20.78 -30.15 -23.01
N PHE A 328 -21.08 -29.05 -23.70
CA PHE A 328 -20.95 -27.70 -23.13
C PHE A 328 -21.94 -27.46 -21.97
N GLN A 329 -23.20 -27.90 -22.11
CA GLN A 329 -24.20 -27.82 -21.05
C GLN A 329 -23.75 -28.58 -19.80
N LYS A 330 -23.20 -29.79 -19.97
CA LYS A 330 -22.62 -30.58 -18.88
C LYS A 330 -21.50 -29.82 -18.16
N GLN A 331 -20.54 -29.27 -18.91
CA GLN A 331 -19.44 -28.48 -18.34
C GLN A 331 -19.95 -27.26 -17.55
N VAL A 332 -20.92 -26.52 -18.08
CA VAL A 332 -21.54 -25.38 -17.38
C VAL A 332 -22.22 -25.83 -16.08
N THR A 333 -22.95 -26.95 -16.08
CA THR A 333 -23.57 -27.47 -14.85
C THR A 333 -22.55 -27.92 -13.80
N GLU A 334 -21.42 -28.52 -14.22
CA GLU A 334 -20.32 -28.90 -13.33
C GLU A 334 -19.68 -27.65 -12.69
N HIS A 335 -19.42 -26.61 -13.48
CA HIS A 335 -18.87 -25.35 -13.00
C HIS A 335 -19.84 -24.60 -12.07
N GLN A 336 -21.14 -24.57 -12.40
CA GLN A 336 -22.18 -23.98 -11.53
C GLN A 336 -22.29 -24.72 -10.18
N LYS A 337 -22.14 -26.05 -10.18
CA LYS A 337 -22.11 -26.86 -8.95
C LYS A 337 -20.89 -26.54 -8.09
N MET A 338 -19.69 -26.49 -8.69
CA MET A 338 -18.45 -26.10 -7.98
C MET A 338 -18.55 -24.70 -7.36
N LEU A 339 -19.10 -23.72 -8.08
CA LEU A 339 -19.32 -22.37 -7.56
C LEU A 339 -20.32 -22.35 -6.39
N ARG A 340 -21.40 -23.14 -6.45
CA ARG A 340 -22.35 -23.29 -5.34
C ARG A 340 -21.69 -23.91 -4.10
N GLU A 341 -20.90 -24.96 -4.27
CA GLU A 341 -20.15 -25.60 -3.18
C GLU A 341 -19.16 -24.61 -2.54
N GLN A 342 -18.42 -23.82 -3.33
CA GLN A 342 -17.52 -22.78 -2.82
C GLN A 342 -18.27 -21.66 -2.06
N ILE A 343 -19.37 -21.14 -2.61
CA ILE A 343 -20.19 -20.09 -1.95
C ILE A 343 -20.81 -20.62 -0.66
N PHE A 344 -21.25 -21.89 -0.63
CA PHE A 344 -21.72 -22.55 0.59
C PHE A 344 -20.60 -22.68 1.64
N HIS A 345 -19.39 -23.04 1.25
CA HIS A 345 -18.25 -23.10 2.17
C HIS A 345 -17.82 -21.72 2.71
N LEU A 346 -18.00 -20.65 1.94
CA LEU A 346 -17.64 -19.28 2.34
C LEU A 346 -18.69 -18.60 3.24
N SER A 347 -19.98 -18.80 2.98
CA SER A 347 -21.06 -18.04 3.66
C SER A 347 -22.27 -18.88 4.09
N GLY A 348 -22.30 -20.17 3.74
CA GLY A 348 -23.43 -21.06 4.00
C GLY A 348 -24.70 -20.64 3.26
N GLU A 349 -25.84 -20.94 3.87
CA GLU A 349 -27.17 -20.73 3.30
C GLU A 349 -27.43 -19.28 2.86
N ALA A 350 -26.90 -18.29 3.60
CA ALA A 350 -27.05 -16.88 3.26
C ALA A 350 -26.34 -16.51 1.94
N GLY A 351 -25.20 -17.14 1.64
CA GLY A 351 -24.49 -16.96 0.37
C GLY A 351 -25.23 -17.58 -0.81
N ILE A 352 -25.78 -18.79 -0.63
CA ILE A 352 -26.61 -19.45 -1.64
C ILE A 352 -27.84 -18.59 -1.98
N ASN A 353 -28.55 -18.09 -0.97
CA ASN A 353 -29.71 -17.21 -1.18
C ASN A 353 -29.34 -15.91 -1.92
N ARG A 354 -28.16 -15.31 -1.64
CA ARG A 354 -27.68 -14.13 -2.39
C ARG A 354 -27.38 -14.47 -3.85
N LEU A 355 -26.72 -15.60 -4.11
CA LEU A 355 -26.45 -16.11 -5.46
C LEU A 355 -27.75 -16.34 -6.26
N GLU A 356 -28.73 -17.04 -5.69
CA GLU A 356 -29.98 -17.36 -6.39
C GLU A 356 -30.83 -16.13 -6.68
N ASN A 357 -30.84 -15.14 -5.78
CA ASN A 357 -31.46 -13.83 -6.02
C ASN A 357 -30.74 -13.06 -7.13
N ALA A 358 -29.41 -13.06 -7.16
CA ALA A 358 -28.62 -12.38 -8.20
C ALA A 358 -28.82 -13.02 -9.59
N LEU A 359 -28.82 -14.36 -9.68
CA LEU A 359 -29.12 -15.10 -10.91
C LEU A 359 -30.56 -14.83 -11.38
N SER A 360 -31.53 -14.84 -10.47
CA SER A 360 -32.93 -14.54 -10.79
C SER A 360 -33.13 -13.12 -11.31
N ASN A 361 -32.46 -12.13 -10.71
CA ASN A 361 -32.47 -10.76 -11.19
C ASN A 361 -31.76 -10.60 -12.54
N THR A 362 -30.68 -11.35 -12.77
CA THR A 362 -29.96 -11.37 -14.05
C THR A 362 -30.82 -11.91 -15.18
N ARG A 363 -31.52 -13.03 -14.96
CA ARG A 363 -32.52 -13.59 -15.89
C ARG A 363 -33.61 -12.56 -16.21
N LYS A 364 -34.21 -11.94 -15.19
CA LYS A 364 -35.25 -10.89 -15.37
C LYS A 364 -34.75 -9.72 -16.22
N LYS A 365 -33.56 -9.17 -15.92
CA LYS A 365 -32.95 -8.07 -16.70
C LYS A 365 -32.71 -8.46 -18.16
N TYR A 366 -32.24 -9.69 -18.42
CA TYR A 366 -32.00 -10.19 -19.78
C TYR A 366 -33.31 -10.24 -20.60
N PHE A 367 -34.40 -10.78 -20.05
CA PHE A 367 -35.68 -10.80 -20.76
C PHE A 367 -36.27 -9.39 -20.99
N GLN A 368 -36.21 -8.52 -19.98
CA GLN A 368 -36.67 -7.12 -20.10
C GLN A 368 -35.90 -6.31 -21.15
N SER A 369 -34.61 -6.57 -21.34
CA SER A 369 -33.81 -5.92 -22.39
C SER A 369 -34.19 -6.39 -23.81
N LYS A 370 -34.67 -7.64 -23.94
CA LYS A 370 -35.09 -8.25 -25.21
C LYS A 370 -36.49 -7.79 -25.64
N GLU A 371 -37.41 -7.58 -24.70
CA GLU A 371 -38.75 -7.04 -24.97
C GLU A 371 -38.74 -5.58 -25.44
N LYS A 372 -37.69 -4.80 -25.09
CA LYS A 372 -37.54 -3.40 -25.53
C LYS A 372 -37.02 -3.27 -26.97
N THR A 373 -36.65 -4.36 -27.63
CA THR A 373 -36.17 -4.36 -29.01
C THR A 373 -37.17 -5.03 -29.96
N SER A 374 -37.89 -4.20 -30.74
CA SER A 374 -38.95 -4.52 -31.75
C SER A 374 -40.39 -4.45 -31.17
N PRO A 375 -41.37 -3.82 -31.87
CA PRO A 375 -41.53 -3.91 -33.32
C PRO A 375 -41.72 -2.58 -34.09
N ILE A 376 -40.86 -2.33 -35.08
CA ILE A 376 -41.22 -1.56 -36.29
C ILE A 376 -40.55 -2.25 -37.49
N GLN A 377 -41.34 -2.90 -38.36
CA GLN A 377 -40.86 -3.52 -39.60
C GLN A 377 -41.75 -3.12 -40.79
N SER A 378 -41.65 -1.85 -41.16
CA SER A 378 -42.04 -1.25 -42.45
C SER A 378 -41.51 0.19 -42.39
N THR A 379 -40.66 0.68 -43.29
CA THR A 379 -40.66 0.50 -44.74
C THR A 379 -39.23 0.66 -45.26
N LEU A 380 -38.84 -0.10 -46.30
CA LEU A 380 -37.50 -0.07 -46.89
C LEU A 380 -37.57 0.59 -48.28
N LYS A 381 -37.00 1.80 -48.42
CA LYS A 381 -36.41 2.41 -49.63
C LYS A 381 -36.36 3.95 -49.50
N ASP A 382 -35.18 4.51 -49.25
CA ASP A 382 -34.41 5.28 -50.25
C ASP A 382 -33.24 6.06 -49.60
N LEU A 383 -32.15 6.21 -50.37
CA LEU A 383 -31.08 7.23 -50.28
C LEU A 383 -30.10 7.23 -49.07
N ASP A 384 -28.95 6.60 -49.32
CA ASP A 384 -27.57 7.09 -49.17
C ASP A 384 -27.06 7.97 -48.00
N SER A 385 -25.81 7.64 -47.63
CA SER A 385 -24.78 8.50 -47.01
C SER A 385 -24.99 9.00 -45.57
N ASN A 386 -24.48 8.23 -44.60
CA ASN A 386 -23.36 8.65 -43.72
C ASN A 386 -23.10 7.59 -42.63
N VAL A 387 -21.84 7.14 -42.50
CA VAL A 387 -21.41 6.22 -41.44
C VAL A 387 -20.49 6.96 -40.46
N PRO A 388 -20.94 7.26 -39.24
CA PRO A 388 -20.06 7.42 -38.10
C PRO A 388 -19.74 6.03 -37.53
N SER A 389 -18.45 5.71 -37.39
CA SER A 389 -17.99 4.42 -36.87
C SER A 389 -18.52 4.16 -35.45
N SER A 390 -19.19 3.02 -35.24
CA SER A 390 -19.74 2.64 -33.95
C SER A 390 -18.68 2.01 -33.04
N SER A 391 -18.26 2.73 -32.00
CA SER A 391 -17.48 2.17 -30.89
C SER A 391 -17.79 2.87 -29.57
N ASP A 392 -19.08 2.96 -29.24
CA ASP A 392 -19.56 3.42 -27.93
C ASP A 392 -20.86 2.70 -27.56
N LEU A 393 -21.14 2.62 -26.24
CA LEU A 393 -22.19 1.80 -25.59
C LEU A 393 -21.85 0.28 -25.57
N VAL A 394 -21.77 -0.43 -24.44
CA VAL A 394 -22.25 -0.16 -23.07
C VAL A 394 -21.28 -0.73 -22.03
N ASN A 395 -20.92 0.07 -21.03
CA ASN A 395 -20.50 -0.46 -19.72
C ASN A 395 -21.03 0.49 -18.62
N GLN A 396 -22.23 0.19 -18.12
CA GLN A 396 -22.84 0.91 -16.99
C GLN A 396 -22.63 0.11 -15.71
N ASN A 397 -21.51 0.37 -15.03
CA ASN A 397 -21.35 0.16 -13.60
C ASN A 397 -21.24 1.55 -12.96
N ASP A 398 -21.97 1.80 -11.88
CA ASP A 398 -21.87 3.05 -11.12
C ASP A 398 -20.64 3.05 -10.19
N GLU A 399 -19.46 3.00 -10.81
CA GLU A 399 -18.23 3.57 -10.25
C GLU A 399 -17.72 4.62 -11.22
N ILE A 400 -17.23 5.75 -10.69
CA ILE A 400 -16.79 6.89 -11.50
C ILE A 400 -15.69 6.41 -12.46
N PRO A 401 -15.85 6.56 -13.80
CA PRO A 401 -14.90 5.98 -14.74
C PRO A 401 -13.47 6.50 -14.51
N ILE A 402 -12.58 5.59 -14.14
CA ILE A 402 -11.16 5.85 -13.91
C ILE A 402 -10.48 6.59 -15.10
N PRO A 403 -10.85 6.37 -16.38
CA PRO A 403 -10.38 7.19 -17.51
C PRO A 403 -10.75 8.68 -17.50
N ARG A 404 -11.51 9.18 -16.52
CA ARG A 404 -11.86 10.62 -16.41
C ARG A 404 -10.97 11.39 -15.44
N MET A 405 -10.32 10.74 -14.47
CA MET A 405 -9.50 11.45 -13.48
C MET A 405 -8.18 11.96 -14.09
N GLU A 406 -7.62 11.22 -15.05
CA GLU A 406 -6.43 11.61 -15.81
C GLU A 406 -6.65 12.93 -16.56
N ASN A 407 -7.77 13.09 -17.26
CA ASN A 407 -8.10 14.35 -17.94
C ASN A 407 -8.29 15.51 -16.96
N VAL A 408 -8.90 15.28 -15.79
CA VAL A 408 -9.03 16.30 -14.74
C VAL A 408 -7.66 16.70 -14.19
N PHE A 409 -6.75 15.74 -14.00
CA PHE A 409 -5.37 16.01 -13.60
C PHE A 409 -4.61 16.79 -14.68
N ILE A 410 -4.67 16.37 -15.95
CA ILE A 410 -4.03 17.06 -17.08
C ILE A 410 -4.45 18.54 -17.15
N VAL A 411 -5.75 18.83 -17.07
CA VAL A 411 -6.25 20.22 -17.10
C VAL A 411 -5.79 21.01 -15.87
N ASN A 412 -5.74 20.38 -14.68
CA ASN A 412 -5.18 21.00 -13.49
C ASN A 412 -3.70 21.37 -13.66
N GLU A 413 -2.88 20.48 -14.23
CA GLU A 413 -1.45 20.76 -14.44
C GLU A 413 -1.22 21.90 -15.45
N PHE A 414 -2.01 21.97 -16.52
CA PHE A 414 -1.94 23.08 -17.48
C PHE A 414 -2.27 24.43 -16.85
N LEU A 415 -3.30 24.51 -16.01
CA LEU A 415 -3.66 25.74 -15.28
C LEU A 415 -2.60 26.18 -14.27
N HIS A 416 -1.79 25.25 -13.74
CA HIS A 416 -0.63 25.54 -12.90
C HIS A 416 0.65 25.84 -13.69
N GLY A 417 0.58 25.95 -15.01
CA GLY A 417 1.70 26.31 -15.88
C GLY A 417 2.76 25.21 -16.08
N GLN A 418 2.55 24.01 -15.54
CA GLN A 418 3.47 22.89 -15.71
C GLN A 418 3.27 22.23 -17.08
N HIS A 419 4.37 21.85 -17.73
CA HIS A 419 4.29 21.09 -18.97
C HIS A 419 3.99 19.62 -18.69
N TYR A 420 3.03 19.05 -19.43
CA TYR A 420 2.76 17.61 -19.42
C TYR A 420 3.85 16.84 -20.17
N ASP A 421 5.06 16.80 -19.62
CA ASP A 421 6.04 15.81 -20.03
C ASP A 421 5.71 14.49 -19.34
N SER A 422 4.78 13.77 -19.98
CA SER A 422 4.35 12.39 -19.73
C SER A 422 4.75 11.82 -18.38
N LEU A 423 3.78 11.72 -17.46
CA LEU A 423 3.86 10.93 -16.21
C LEU A 423 4.85 9.77 -16.37
N THR A 424 6.01 9.90 -15.74
CA THR A 424 7.02 8.85 -15.74
C THR A 424 6.41 7.67 -14.99
N MET A 425 5.86 6.72 -15.76
CA MET A 425 5.62 5.36 -15.29
C MET A 425 6.85 4.96 -14.48
N THR A 426 6.63 4.57 -13.23
CA THR A 426 7.69 4.24 -12.27
C THR A 426 8.73 3.34 -12.92
N ASP A 427 10.00 3.47 -12.51
CA ASP A 427 11.10 2.70 -13.11
C ASP A 427 10.80 1.18 -13.10
N GLU A 428 10.08 0.72 -12.07
CA GLU A 428 9.50 -0.62 -11.96
C GLU A 428 8.52 -0.96 -13.09
N ASN A 429 7.55 -0.09 -13.40
CA ASN A 429 6.61 -0.27 -14.51
C ASN A 429 7.33 -0.27 -15.87
N GLN A 430 8.39 0.53 -16.04
CA GLN A 430 9.21 0.49 -17.25
C GLN A 430 9.99 -0.83 -17.35
N LYS A 431 10.52 -1.32 -16.22
CA LYS A 431 11.26 -2.58 -16.13
C LYS A 431 10.35 -3.78 -16.42
N VAL A 432 9.16 -3.84 -15.83
CA VAL A 432 8.13 -4.85 -16.10
C VAL A 432 7.74 -4.83 -17.58
N ARG A 433 7.49 -3.65 -18.16
CA ARG A 433 7.18 -3.51 -19.59
C ARG A 433 8.30 -4.07 -20.47
N LYS A 434 9.56 -3.67 -20.22
CA LYS A 434 10.74 -4.18 -20.96
C LYS A 434 10.91 -5.70 -20.85
N THR A 435 10.64 -6.28 -19.67
CA THR A 435 10.69 -7.75 -19.47
C THR A 435 9.57 -8.46 -20.22
N MET A 436 8.34 -7.94 -20.19
CA MET A 436 7.19 -8.51 -20.90
C MET A 436 7.37 -8.42 -22.41
N GLU A 437 7.83 -7.28 -22.92
CA GLU A 437 8.12 -7.04 -24.33
C GLU A 437 9.24 -7.96 -24.83
N LYS A 438 10.30 -8.16 -24.04
CA LYS A 438 11.35 -9.14 -24.37
C LYS A 438 10.78 -10.56 -24.46
N ALA A 439 9.99 -10.99 -23.48
CA ALA A 439 9.39 -12.33 -23.48
C ALA A 439 8.44 -12.55 -24.67
N PHE A 440 7.73 -11.51 -25.10
CA PHE A 440 6.90 -11.54 -26.32
C PHE A 440 7.73 -11.75 -27.59
N TRP A 441 8.80 -10.97 -27.79
CA TRP A 441 9.68 -11.12 -28.95
C TRP A 441 10.46 -12.43 -28.95
N ASP A 442 10.89 -12.91 -27.78
CA ASP A 442 11.50 -14.24 -27.63
C ASP A 442 10.50 -15.35 -28.03
N GLY A 443 9.23 -15.25 -27.63
CA GLY A 443 8.16 -16.18 -28.02
C GLY A 443 7.81 -16.17 -29.51
N ILE A 444 7.88 -15.01 -30.18
CA ILE A 444 7.74 -14.93 -31.64
C ILE A 444 8.97 -15.52 -32.34
N SER A 445 10.17 -15.26 -31.84
CA SER A 445 11.41 -15.88 -32.35
C SER A 445 11.35 -17.41 -32.29
N ASP A 446 10.87 -17.98 -31.18
CA ASP A 446 10.69 -19.42 -31.02
C ASP A 446 9.51 -19.99 -31.85
N SER A 447 8.48 -19.19 -32.13
CA SER A 447 7.38 -19.58 -33.03
C SER A 447 7.85 -19.68 -34.48
N ILE A 448 8.67 -18.73 -34.96
CA ILE A 448 9.20 -18.78 -36.32
C ILE A 448 10.28 -19.88 -36.48
N LYS A 449 11.04 -20.20 -35.43
CA LYS A 449 11.90 -21.43 -35.39
C LYS A 449 11.10 -22.72 -35.59
N GLN A 450 9.80 -22.73 -35.27
CA GLN A 450 8.89 -23.85 -35.48
C GLN A 450 8.12 -23.75 -36.82
N GLU A 451 8.56 -22.89 -37.75
CA GLU A 451 7.90 -22.59 -39.03
C GLU A 451 6.45 -22.06 -38.92
N LYS A 452 6.09 -21.45 -37.78
CA LYS A 452 4.75 -20.86 -37.55
C LYS A 452 4.78 -19.35 -37.76
N TYR A 453 4.30 -18.91 -38.92
CA TYR A 453 4.37 -17.51 -39.36
C TYR A 453 3.10 -16.69 -39.06
N ASP A 454 2.06 -17.26 -38.43
CA ASP A 454 0.79 -16.58 -38.14
C ASP A 454 0.97 -15.25 -37.37
N HIS A 455 1.91 -15.23 -36.43
CA HIS A 455 2.25 -14.04 -35.65
C HIS A 455 2.83 -12.90 -36.50
N VAL A 456 3.54 -13.19 -37.59
CA VAL A 456 4.07 -12.19 -38.52
C VAL A 456 2.94 -11.48 -39.25
N VAL A 457 1.92 -12.23 -39.69
CA VAL A 457 0.73 -11.67 -40.35
C VAL A 457 -0.06 -10.78 -39.38
N MET A 458 -0.15 -11.18 -38.09
CA MET A 458 -0.77 -10.34 -37.06
C MET A 458 0.01 -9.05 -36.79
N LEU A 459 1.34 -9.10 -36.69
CA LEU A 459 2.17 -7.89 -36.51
C LEU A 459 2.13 -6.97 -37.74
N MET A 460 2.16 -7.51 -38.96
CA MET A 460 2.01 -6.70 -40.17
C MET A 460 0.61 -6.09 -40.29
N LYS A 461 -0.42 -6.78 -39.79
CA LYS A 461 -1.76 -6.20 -39.65
C LYS A 461 -1.76 -5.04 -38.65
N GLU A 462 -1.10 -5.20 -37.51
CA GLU A 462 -0.97 -4.13 -36.51
C GLU A 462 -0.26 -2.90 -37.10
N VAL A 463 0.90 -3.09 -37.74
CA VAL A 463 1.63 -2.02 -38.48
C VAL A 463 0.70 -1.30 -39.47
N ARG A 464 -0.04 -2.05 -40.30
CA ARG A 464 -0.94 -1.47 -41.31
C ARG A 464 -2.11 -0.71 -40.67
N ASP A 465 -2.80 -1.33 -39.73
CA ASP A 465 -3.99 -0.77 -39.11
C ASP A 465 -3.62 0.49 -38.29
N GLU A 466 -2.41 0.51 -37.69
CA GLU A 466 -1.86 1.67 -36.96
C GLU A 466 -1.40 2.82 -37.87
N LEU A 467 -0.71 2.51 -38.98
CA LEU A 467 -0.41 3.50 -40.01
C LEU A 467 -1.70 4.10 -40.60
N CYS A 468 -2.75 3.27 -40.76
CA CYS A 468 -4.08 3.72 -41.15
C CYS A 468 -4.78 4.56 -40.07
N GLU A 469 -4.53 4.38 -38.77
CA GLU A 469 -5.09 5.25 -37.72
C GLU A 469 -4.49 6.66 -37.79
N MET A 470 -3.16 6.74 -37.92
CA MET A 470 -2.41 8.01 -37.89
C MET A 470 -2.45 8.78 -39.22
N SER A 471 -2.66 8.11 -40.36
CA SER A 471 -2.63 8.73 -41.70
C SER A 471 -3.91 9.50 -42.08
N PRO A 472 -3.80 10.55 -42.92
CA PRO A 472 -4.92 11.17 -43.63
C PRO A 472 -5.75 10.16 -44.45
N GLN A 473 -7.03 10.45 -44.64
CA GLN A 473 -7.98 9.58 -45.36
C GLN A 473 -7.54 9.22 -46.79
N SER A 474 -6.81 10.10 -47.48
CA SER A 474 -6.28 9.87 -48.82
C SER A 474 -5.16 8.84 -48.91
N GLN A 475 -4.44 8.58 -47.81
CA GLN A 475 -3.31 7.63 -47.78
C GLN A 475 -3.70 6.24 -47.27
N LYS A 476 -4.86 6.08 -46.61
CA LYS A 476 -5.32 4.79 -46.08
C LYS A 476 -5.48 3.74 -47.18
N GLN A 477 -5.95 4.15 -48.36
CA GLN A 477 -6.11 3.28 -49.52
C GLN A 477 -4.76 2.76 -50.04
N GLU A 478 -3.76 3.65 -50.18
CA GLU A 478 -2.38 3.31 -50.56
C GLU A 478 -1.76 2.31 -49.57
N ILE A 479 -1.97 2.50 -48.26
CA ILE A 479 -1.49 1.60 -47.21
C ILE A 479 -2.15 0.21 -47.29
N HIS A 480 -3.46 0.14 -47.59
CA HIS A 480 -4.16 -1.13 -47.77
C HIS A 480 -3.75 -1.88 -49.05
N GLU A 481 -3.38 -1.17 -50.12
CA GLU A 481 -2.94 -1.75 -51.40
C GLU A 481 -1.50 -2.27 -51.33
N VAL A 482 -0.61 -1.59 -50.61
CA VAL A 482 0.79 -2.04 -50.46
C VAL A 482 0.92 -3.13 -49.39
N ILE A 483 0.21 -3.03 -48.26
CA ILE A 483 0.25 -4.01 -47.17
C ILE A 483 -0.94 -4.98 -47.27
N ASP A 484 -0.94 -5.80 -48.32
CA ASP A 484 -1.94 -6.84 -48.53
C ASP A 484 -1.64 -8.08 -47.67
N LEU A 485 -2.50 -8.32 -46.68
CA LEU A 485 -2.39 -9.46 -45.75
C LEU A 485 -2.75 -10.81 -46.38
N ALA A 486 -3.56 -10.83 -47.44
CA ALA A 486 -3.90 -12.06 -48.15
C ALA A 486 -2.69 -12.54 -48.97
N ILE A 487 -2.01 -11.62 -49.67
CA ILE A 487 -0.76 -11.91 -50.39
C ILE A 487 0.33 -12.32 -49.38
N LEU A 488 0.50 -11.59 -48.28
CA LEU A 488 1.45 -11.95 -47.21
C LEU A 488 1.18 -13.34 -46.61
N SER A 489 -0.08 -13.64 -46.28
CA SER A 489 -0.48 -14.95 -45.75
C SER A 489 -0.25 -16.09 -46.76
N GLN A 490 -0.44 -15.83 -48.04
CA GLN A 490 -0.22 -16.80 -49.11
C GLN A 490 1.27 -17.10 -49.30
N LEU A 491 2.13 -16.07 -49.31
CA LEU A 491 3.59 -16.20 -49.44
C LEU A 491 4.24 -16.90 -48.24
N LEU A 492 3.78 -16.61 -47.02
CA LEU A 492 4.27 -17.29 -45.82
C LEU A 492 3.80 -18.76 -45.77
N SER A 493 2.65 -19.08 -46.36
CA SER A 493 2.14 -20.45 -46.46
C SER A 493 2.84 -21.30 -47.52
N SER A 494 3.42 -20.70 -48.57
CA SER A 494 4.10 -21.42 -49.67
C SER A 494 5.54 -21.83 -49.35
N ARG A 495 6.03 -21.62 -48.11
CA ARG A 495 7.41 -21.87 -47.65
C ARG A 495 8.51 -21.12 -48.45
N SER A 496 8.12 -20.18 -49.30
CA SER A 496 9.00 -19.30 -50.07
C SER A 496 8.97 -17.91 -49.44
N LEU A 497 9.96 -17.61 -48.61
CA LEU A 497 10.15 -16.25 -48.07
C LEU A 497 10.62 -15.33 -49.21
N ASP A 498 9.67 -14.72 -49.91
CA ASP A 498 9.94 -13.67 -50.90
C ASP A 498 10.38 -12.39 -50.18
N MET A 499 11.70 -12.28 -50.01
CA MET A 499 12.36 -11.15 -49.38
C MET A 499 12.20 -9.85 -50.16
N GLU A 500 11.88 -9.90 -51.47
CA GLU A 500 11.67 -8.72 -52.30
C GLU A 500 10.28 -8.11 -52.08
N TYR A 501 9.24 -8.93 -51.91
CA TYR A 501 7.93 -8.46 -51.46
C TYR A 501 7.96 -7.95 -50.01
N LEU A 502 8.59 -8.72 -49.12
CA LEU A 502 8.73 -8.39 -47.71
C LEU A 502 9.51 -7.08 -47.49
N GLY A 503 10.63 -6.90 -48.19
CA GLY A 503 11.44 -5.69 -48.17
C GLY A 503 10.65 -4.45 -48.60
N ARG A 504 9.87 -4.55 -49.68
CA ARG A 504 9.01 -3.45 -50.18
C ARG A 504 7.95 -3.02 -49.16
N ILE A 505 7.30 -3.97 -48.47
CA ILE A 505 6.32 -3.67 -47.42
C ILE A 505 6.98 -2.95 -46.23
N MET A 506 8.16 -3.42 -45.81
CA MET A 506 8.91 -2.82 -44.70
C MET A 506 9.39 -1.41 -45.06
N GLU A 507 9.98 -1.22 -46.24
CA GLU A 507 10.41 0.07 -46.77
C GLU A 507 9.24 1.06 -46.89
N PHE A 508 8.10 0.62 -47.42
CA PHE A 508 6.88 1.44 -47.49
C PHE A 508 6.38 1.86 -46.11
N SER A 509 6.40 0.95 -45.13
CA SER A 509 6.00 1.25 -43.75
C SER A 509 6.91 2.31 -43.13
N LEU A 510 8.22 2.22 -43.36
CA LEU A 510 9.24 3.14 -42.86
C LEU A 510 9.19 4.52 -43.54
N VAL A 511 8.99 4.56 -44.86
CA VAL A 511 8.75 5.80 -45.63
C VAL A 511 7.44 6.47 -45.18
N SER A 512 6.41 5.69 -44.85
CA SER A 512 5.15 6.22 -44.30
C SER A 512 5.34 6.84 -42.92
N LEU A 513 6.11 6.21 -42.03
CA LEU A 513 6.48 6.80 -40.74
C LEU A 513 7.28 8.10 -40.89
N GLN A 514 8.24 8.15 -41.81
CA GLN A 514 9.00 9.37 -42.10
C GLN A 514 8.08 10.53 -42.53
N LYS A 515 7.14 10.27 -43.45
CA LYS A 515 6.15 11.27 -43.93
C LYS A 515 5.22 11.79 -42.83
N LEU A 516 4.98 11.01 -41.77
CA LEU A 516 4.12 11.38 -40.63
C LEU A 516 4.90 12.00 -39.46
N SER A 517 6.22 11.80 -39.40
CA SER A 517 7.09 12.30 -38.34
C SER A 517 7.38 13.80 -38.43
N ALA A 518 7.75 14.42 -37.31
CA ALA A 518 8.21 15.80 -37.32
C ALA A 518 9.63 15.91 -37.94
N ILE A 519 9.89 17.01 -38.65
CA ILE A 519 11.20 17.30 -39.32
C ILE A 519 12.40 17.17 -38.36
N ALA A 520 12.20 17.43 -37.07
CA ALA A 520 13.23 17.26 -36.03
C ALA A 520 13.55 15.79 -35.71
N HIS A 521 12.58 14.88 -35.83
CA HIS A 521 12.77 13.44 -35.66
C HIS A 521 13.20 12.74 -36.96
N GLU A 522 12.78 13.27 -38.12
CA GLU A 522 13.05 12.73 -39.46
C GLU A 522 14.54 12.38 -39.70
N ASN A 523 15.47 13.26 -39.32
CA ASN A 523 16.91 13.02 -39.51
C ASN A 523 17.43 11.85 -38.65
N LYS A 524 16.99 11.77 -37.38
CA LYS A 524 17.37 10.70 -36.44
C LYS A 524 16.73 9.35 -36.84
N LEU A 525 15.49 9.40 -37.32
CA LEU A 525 14.78 8.27 -37.91
C LEU A 525 15.49 7.79 -39.19
N LYS A 526 16.02 8.69 -40.01
CA LYS A 526 16.75 8.35 -41.24
C LYS A 526 18.10 7.68 -40.98
N GLU A 527 18.85 8.14 -39.96
CA GLU A 527 20.11 7.50 -39.54
C GLU A 527 19.88 6.10 -38.95
N SER A 528 18.90 5.96 -38.06
CA SER A 528 18.52 4.66 -37.49
C SER A 528 17.95 3.71 -38.54
N HIS A 529 17.13 4.20 -39.47
CA HIS A 529 16.62 3.46 -40.63
C HIS A 529 17.76 2.93 -41.52
N GLN A 530 18.71 3.78 -41.90
CA GLN A 530 19.85 3.38 -42.72
C GLN A 530 20.69 2.30 -42.03
N LYS A 531 20.89 2.44 -40.71
CA LYS A 531 21.60 1.46 -39.87
C LYS A 531 20.87 0.12 -39.81
N VAL A 532 19.56 0.12 -39.53
CA VAL A 532 18.75 -1.10 -39.48
C VAL A 532 18.72 -1.79 -40.85
N LEU A 533 18.58 -1.04 -41.96
CA LEU A 533 18.66 -1.62 -43.30
C LEU A 533 20.04 -2.25 -43.60
N SER A 534 21.14 -1.63 -43.18
CA SER A 534 22.47 -2.25 -43.32
C SER A 534 22.61 -3.53 -42.47
N GLU A 535 22.15 -3.52 -41.22
CA GLU A 535 22.21 -4.70 -40.34
C GLU A 535 21.32 -5.85 -40.88
N LEU A 536 20.15 -5.53 -41.46
CA LEU A 536 19.28 -6.51 -42.11
C LEU A 536 19.91 -7.09 -43.39
N ALA A 537 20.56 -6.25 -44.21
CA ALA A 537 21.28 -6.69 -45.40
C ALA A 537 22.47 -7.59 -45.05
N GLU A 538 23.25 -7.24 -44.01
CA GLU A 538 24.36 -8.06 -43.49
C GLU A 538 23.88 -9.42 -42.98
N LEU A 539 22.76 -9.47 -42.23
CA LEU A 539 22.17 -10.73 -41.76
C LEU A 539 21.69 -11.64 -42.89
N CYS A 540 21.21 -11.06 -44.00
CA CYS A 540 20.82 -11.83 -45.19
C CYS A 540 22.04 -12.31 -46.00
N GLN A 541 23.15 -11.58 -46.00
CA GLN A 541 24.39 -11.94 -46.71
C GLN A 541 25.30 -12.90 -45.92
N ALA A 542 25.28 -12.86 -44.58
CA ALA A 542 26.09 -13.70 -43.71
C ALA A 542 25.47 -15.09 -43.44
N GLY A 543 24.22 -15.32 -43.86
CA GLY A 543 23.51 -16.58 -43.68
C GLY A 543 23.87 -17.63 -44.72
N ASP A 544 23.76 -18.90 -44.33
CA ASP A 544 23.92 -20.12 -45.12
C ASP A 544 22.81 -20.35 -46.18
N GLY A 545 22.08 -19.30 -46.56
CA GLY A 545 20.88 -19.38 -47.41
C GLY A 545 19.66 -20.00 -46.73
N SER A 546 19.70 -20.28 -45.42
CA SER A 546 18.56 -20.86 -44.71
C SER A 546 17.40 -19.88 -44.51
N ASN A 547 16.18 -20.40 -44.44
CA ASN A 547 14.98 -19.61 -44.11
C ASN A 547 15.04 -18.98 -42.69
N HIS A 548 15.99 -19.41 -41.85
CA HIS A 548 16.14 -19.00 -40.46
C HIS A 548 16.80 -17.62 -40.29
N SER A 549 17.84 -17.29 -41.08
CA SER A 549 18.46 -15.94 -41.05
C SER A 549 17.48 -14.86 -41.52
N HIS A 550 16.78 -15.15 -42.62
CA HIS A 550 15.72 -14.31 -43.21
C HIS A 550 14.56 -14.05 -42.22
N ALA A 551 14.14 -15.08 -41.49
CA ALA A 551 13.16 -14.96 -40.41
C ALA A 551 13.61 -14.03 -39.27
N ILE A 552 14.87 -14.11 -38.85
CA ILE A 552 15.43 -13.24 -37.80
C ILE A 552 15.50 -11.78 -38.27
N ALA A 553 15.87 -11.55 -39.54
CA ALA A 553 15.84 -10.23 -40.14
C ALA A 553 14.42 -9.63 -40.12
N LEU A 554 13.41 -10.40 -40.52
CA LEU A 554 12.00 -9.97 -40.48
C LEU A 554 11.54 -9.56 -39.07
N ILE A 555 11.82 -10.37 -38.04
CA ILE A 555 11.46 -10.02 -36.65
C ILE A 555 12.09 -8.68 -36.24
N ARG A 556 13.38 -8.47 -36.54
CA ARG A 556 14.09 -7.23 -36.20
C ARG A 556 13.50 -6.02 -36.91
N GLY A 557 13.18 -6.14 -38.20
CA GLY A 557 12.53 -5.08 -38.97
C GLY A 557 11.15 -4.73 -38.42
N LEU A 558 10.29 -5.74 -38.20
CA LEU A 558 8.95 -5.56 -37.64
C LEU A 558 8.96 -4.89 -36.28
N ARG A 559 9.87 -5.34 -35.40
CA ARG A 559 10.08 -4.75 -34.08
C ARG A 559 10.43 -3.26 -34.17
N PHE A 560 11.39 -2.91 -35.04
CA PHE A 560 11.79 -1.52 -35.24
C PHE A 560 10.62 -0.65 -35.74
N VAL A 561 9.84 -1.11 -36.72
CA VAL A 561 8.66 -0.36 -37.21
C VAL A 561 7.61 -0.15 -36.11
N LEU A 562 7.35 -1.15 -35.27
CA LEU A 562 6.39 -1.02 -34.17
C LEU A 562 6.91 -0.12 -33.05
N GLU A 563 8.21 -0.18 -32.73
CA GLU A 563 8.84 0.74 -31.77
C GLU A 563 8.71 2.21 -32.26
N GLU A 564 8.99 2.49 -33.54
CA GLU A 564 8.86 3.82 -34.13
C GLU A 564 7.39 4.28 -34.25
N ILE A 565 6.43 3.38 -34.49
CA ILE A 565 4.97 3.68 -34.39
C ILE A 565 4.63 4.19 -32.99
N GLN A 566 5.14 3.54 -31.93
CA GLN A 566 4.85 3.95 -30.55
C GLN A 566 5.50 5.29 -30.18
N VAL A 567 6.72 5.58 -30.69
CA VAL A 567 7.36 6.90 -30.57
C VAL A 567 6.51 7.96 -31.27
N LEU A 568 6.09 7.71 -32.52
CA LEU A 568 5.27 8.64 -33.29
C LEU A 568 3.91 8.90 -32.63
N LYS A 569 3.25 7.89 -32.06
CA LYS A 569 2.01 8.07 -31.27
C LYS A 569 2.23 9.00 -30.06
N GLN A 570 3.38 8.91 -29.40
CA GLN A 570 3.74 9.82 -28.30
C GLN A 570 4.00 11.24 -28.81
N GLU A 571 4.67 11.42 -29.95
CA GLU A 571 4.86 12.75 -30.55
C GLU A 571 3.53 13.38 -30.98
N ILE A 572 2.66 12.64 -31.67
CA ILE A 572 1.34 13.11 -32.12
C ILE A 572 0.45 13.47 -30.92
N SER A 573 0.46 12.67 -29.85
CA SER A 573 -0.31 12.99 -28.64
C SER A 573 0.25 14.21 -27.90
N LYS A 574 1.57 14.33 -27.73
CA LYS A 574 2.21 15.55 -27.19
C LYS A 574 1.87 16.79 -28.04
N ALA A 575 1.90 16.68 -29.37
CA ALA A 575 1.54 17.76 -30.29
C ALA A 575 0.05 18.16 -30.17
N ARG A 576 -0.87 17.19 -30.16
CA ARG A 576 -2.32 17.44 -29.96
C ARG A 576 -2.59 18.12 -28.61
N ILE A 577 -1.97 17.65 -27.53
CA ILE A 577 -2.06 18.25 -26.20
C ILE A 577 -1.54 19.69 -26.22
N LYS A 578 -0.39 19.95 -26.86
CA LYS A 578 0.18 21.29 -27.00
C LYS A 578 -0.67 22.23 -27.87
N MET A 579 -1.39 21.72 -28.87
CA MET A 579 -2.39 22.50 -29.62
C MET A 579 -3.60 22.89 -28.76
N MET A 580 -3.95 22.07 -27.77
CA MET A 580 -5.04 22.36 -26.82
C MET A 580 -4.61 23.28 -25.66
N GLU A 581 -3.31 23.40 -25.37
CA GLU A 581 -2.74 24.15 -24.24
C GLU A 581 -3.37 25.56 -24.04
N PRO A 582 -3.56 26.42 -25.06
CA PRO A 582 -4.18 27.73 -24.88
C PRO A 582 -5.64 27.66 -24.41
N LEU A 583 -6.39 26.64 -24.85
CA LEU A 583 -7.78 26.40 -24.42
C LEU A 583 -7.84 25.83 -23.00
N LEU A 584 -6.87 24.99 -22.63
CA LEU A 584 -6.78 24.38 -21.31
C LEU A 584 -6.30 25.36 -20.23
N LYS A 585 -5.42 26.31 -20.58
CA LYS A 585 -5.02 27.42 -19.71
C LYS A 585 -6.09 28.52 -19.60
N GLY A 586 -6.98 28.61 -20.58
CA GLY A 586 -8.07 29.58 -20.61
C GLY A 586 -9.26 29.25 -19.69
N PRO A 587 -10.34 30.06 -19.73
CA PRO A 587 -11.52 29.90 -18.88
C PRO A 587 -12.21 28.54 -19.09
N THR A 588 -12.09 27.94 -20.27
CA THR A 588 -12.62 26.60 -20.59
C THR A 588 -12.04 25.51 -19.68
N GLY A 589 -10.75 25.58 -19.33
CA GLY A 589 -10.12 24.66 -18.39
C GLY A 589 -10.67 24.80 -16.97
N VAL A 590 -10.84 26.05 -16.51
CA VAL A 590 -11.46 26.36 -15.21
C VAL A 590 -12.91 25.85 -15.15
N GLU A 591 -13.70 26.07 -16.20
CA GLU A 591 -15.08 25.58 -16.27
C GLU A 591 -15.16 24.04 -16.29
N TYR A 592 -14.22 23.39 -16.99
CA TYR A 592 -14.11 21.93 -17.00
C TYR A 592 -13.81 21.38 -15.59
N LEU A 593 -12.83 21.94 -14.89
CA LEU A 593 -12.52 21.54 -13.51
C LEU A 593 -13.70 21.82 -12.56
N LYS A 594 -14.38 22.97 -12.71
CA LYS A 594 -15.56 23.33 -11.93
C LYS A 594 -16.67 22.29 -12.08
N LYS A 595 -17.01 21.91 -13.32
CA LYS A 595 -18.00 20.87 -13.63
C LYS A 595 -17.57 19.48 -13.14
N ALA A 596 -16.28 19.16 -13.22
CA ALA A 596 -15.75 17.90 -12.70
C ALA A 596 -15.85 17.83 -11.16
N PHE A 597 -15.54 18.94 -10.47
CA PHE A 597 -15.65 19.05 -9.02
C PHE A 597 -17.11 19.00 -8.54
N GLU A 598 -18.00 19.76 -9.19
CA GLU A 598 -19.44 19.74 -8.93
C GLU A 598 -20.06 18.35 -9.11
N LYS A 599 -19.57 17.56 -10.08
CA LYS A 599 -20.01 16.18 -10.26
C LYS A 599 -19.64 15.24 -9.10
N VAL A 600 -18.55 15.52 -8.40
CA VAL A 600 -18.04 14.67 -7.29
C VAL A 600 -18.56 15.16 -5.94
N TYR A 601 -18.51 16.46 -5.69
CA TYR A 601 -18.84 17.09 -4.40
C TYR A 601 -20.14 17.89 -4.40
N GLY A 602 -20.86 17.95 -5.52
CA GLY A 602 -22.13 18.66 -5.65
C GLY A 602 -22.02 20.18 -5.84
N PRO A 603 -23.17 20.85 -5.97
CA PRO A 603 -23.24 22.30 -6.15
C PRO A 603 -22.74 23.06 -4.90
N PRO A 604 -22.40 24.35 -5.02
CA PRO A 604 -21.91 25.17 -3.90
C PRO A 604 -22.82 25.22 -2.67
N SER A 605 -24.14 25.00 -2.83
CA SER A 605 -25.10 24.89 -1.72
C SER A 605 -24.78 23.75 -0.75
N ASP A 606 -24.14 22.68 -1.23
CA ASP A 606 -23.90 21.46 -0.47
C ASP A 606 -22.52 21.48 0.22
N ALA A 607 -21.76 22.58 0.06
CA ALA A 607 -20.38 22.70 0.50
C ALA A 607 -20.18 22.37 1.99
N LEU A 608 -21.06 22.87 2.87
CA LEU A 608 -21.02 22.61 4.31
C LEU A 608 -21.10 21.13 4.69
N ILE A 609 -21.78 20.31 3.89
CA ILE A 609 -22.00 18.89 4.16
C ILE A 609 -20.94 18.03 3.49
N ARG A 610 -20.45 18.45 2.31
CA ARG A 610 -19.56 17.64 1.45
C ARG A 610 -18.10 18.06 1.44
N LEU A 611 -17.74 19.19 2.04
CA LEU A 611 -16.36 19.70 2.13
C LEU A 611 -15.89 19.93 3.59
N PRO A 612 -16.04 18.94 4.50
CA PRO A 612 -15.67 19.12 5.91
C PRO A 612 -14.18 19.43 6.13
N LEU A 613 -13.25 18.83 5.36
CA LEU A 613 -11.82 19.10 5.54
C LEU A 613 -11.44 20.50 5.03
N THR A 614 -12.04 20.96 3.92
CA THR A 614 -11.90 22.35 3.47
C THR A 614 -12.49 23.33 4.49
N MET A 615 -13.63 23.01 5.12
CA MET A 615 -14.22 23.83 6.20
C MET A 615 -13.28 23.94 7.41
N GLU A 616 -12.73 22.81 7.90
CA GLU A 616 -11.79 22.77 9.02
C GLU A 616 -10.50 23.54 8.71
N TRP A 617 -9.91 23.30 7.53
CA TRP A 617 -8.69 23.97 7.07
C TRP A 617 -8.85 25.49 7.02
N LEU A 618 -9.91 26.00 6.38
CA LEU A 618 -10.18 27.45 6.34
C LEU A 618 -10.46 28.01 7.75
N SER A 619 -11.24 27.29 8.57
CA SER A 619 -11.56 27.69 9.95
C SER A 619 -10.30 27.82 10.82
N SER A 620 -9.27 27.00 10.59
CA SER A 620 -7.99 27.09 11.33
C SER A 620 -7.23 28.42 11.13
N VAL A 621 -7.53 29.14 10.04
CA VAL A 621 -6.88 30.40 9.65
C VAL A 621 -7.67 31.62 10.13
N VAL A 622 -8.99 31.50 10.28
CA VAL A 622 -9.89 32.62 10.66
C VAL A 622 -9.41 33.40 11.90
N PRO A 623 -8.96 32.77 13.02
CA PRO A 623 -8.62 33.50 14.24
C PRO A 623 -7.43 34.47 14.12
N CYS A 624 -6.49 34.22 13.20
CA CYS A 624 -5.24 34.97 13.09
C CYS A 624 -5.12 35.79 11.79
N LYS A 625 -6.08 35.67 10.86
CA LYS A 625 -6.00 36.28 9.53
C LYS A 625 -5.71 37.79 9.57
N ASP A 626 -6.33 38.51 10.52
CA ASP A 626 -6.22 39.97 10.61
C ASP A 626 -4.91 40.40 11.26
N GLU A 627 -4.40 39.64 12.22
CA GLU A 627 -3.06 39.84 12.79
C GLU A 627 -1.99 39.65 11.70
N GLU A 628 -2.03 38.51 10.99
CA GLU A 628 -1.05 38.18 9.95
C GLU A 628 -1.10 39.13 8.75
N TRP A 629 -2.28 39.63 8.39
CA TRP A 629 -2.47 40.64 7.35
C TRP A 629 -1.94 42.02 7.76
N ASN A 630 -2.11 42.40 9.02
CA ASN A 630 -1.58 43.66 9.56
C ASN A 630 -0.06 43.60 9.74
N GLU A 631 0.50 42.48 10.24
CA GLU A 631 1.95 42.23 10.24
C GLU A 631 2.52 42.37 8.82
N HIS A 632 1.86 41.76 7.82
CA HIS A 632 2.30 41.82 6.43
C HIS A 632 2.33 43.26 5.87
N LYS A 633 1.28 44.05 6.14
CA LYS A 633 1.24 45.47 5.79
C LYS A 633 2.35 46.29 6.46
N SER A 634 2.69 46.00 7.73
CA SER A 634 3.82 46.65 8.41
C SER A 634 5.12 46.42 7.65
N VAL A 635 5.40 45.16 7.29
CA VAL A 635 6.63 44.80 6.54
C VAL A 635 6.72 45.50 5.18
N LEU A 636 5.58 45.66 4.48
CA LEU A 636 5.49 46.41 3.22
C LEU A 636 5.71 47.92 3.39
N LEU A 637 5.12 48.54 4.42
CA LEU A 637 5.34 49.97 4.72
C LEU A 637 6.80 50.24 5.07
N GLU A 638 7.43 49.38 5.87
CA GLU A 638 8.86 49.43 6.18
C GLU A 638 9.79 49.07 5.00
N LEU A 639 9.26 48.59 3.86
CA LEU A 639 10.03 48.44 2.62
C LEU A 639 9.95 49.70 1.76
N GLN A 640 8.88 50.48 1.91
CA GLN A 640 8.72 51.78 1.24
C GLN A 640 9.46 52.91 1.96
N ASP A 641 9.77 52.75 3.26
CA ASP A 641 10.38 53.77 4.11
C ASP A 641 11.85 53.44 4.48
N GLU A 642 12.75 53.51 3.49
CA GLU A 642 14.21 53.21 3.60
C GLU A 642 15.02 54.08 4.60
N ARG A 643 14.39 54.80 5.54
CA ARG A 643 15.06 55.79 6.40
C ARG A 643 15.07 55.50 7.90
N THR A 644 14.39 54.47 8.39
CA THR A 644 14.30 54.23 9.84
C THR A 644 15.14 53.04 10.31
N VAL A 645 16.15 53.35 11.13
CA VAL A 645 17.11 52.42 11.75
C VAL A 645 16.48 51.62 12.90
N LEU A 646 17.11 50.49 13.28
CA LEU A 646 16.89 49.60 14.44
C LEU A 646 15.94 48.39 14.25
N PRO A 647 16.06 47.30 15.07
CA PRO A 647 17.21 46.87 15.88
C PRO A 647 17.70 45.44 15.56
N SER A 648 19.01 45.20 15.67
CA SER A 648 19.60 43.86 15.58
C SER A 648 19.25 42.98 16.79
N THR A 649 18.21 42.15 16.72
CA THR A 649 18.00 41.05 17.69
C THR A 649 18.95 39.88 17.42
N GLY A 650 20.25 40.13 17.62
CA GLY A 650 21.26 39.09 17.74
C GLY A 650 20.98 38.22 18.97
N LEU A 651 21.28 36.93 18.88
CA LEU A 651 21.30 36.04 20.04
C LEU A 651 22.41 36.54 20.97
N ARG A 652 22.01 37.11 22.11
CA ARG A 652 22.89 37.98 22.90
C ARG A 652 23.80 37.20 23.86
N THR A 653 24.96 36.79 23.34
CA THR A 653 26.22 36.77 24.10
C THR A 653 27.33 37.40 23.25
N GLY A 654 27.60 38.69 23.48
CA GLY A 654 28.81 39.40 23.04
C GLY A 654 29.03 39.59 21.53
N GLY A 655 28.69 40.76 20.99
CA GLY A 655 29.07 41.16 19.62
C GLY A 655 28.06 42.10 18.99
N SER A 656 28.45 43.37 18.75
CA SER A 656 27.59 44.39 18.17
C SER A 656 28.18 44.90 16.86
N PHE A 657 27.54 44.58 15.74
CA PHE A 657 27.86 45.17 14.44
C PHE A 657 26.58 45.55 13.70
N SER A 658 26.59 46.73 13.09
CA SER A 658 25.53 47.28 12.26
C SER A 658 26.20 47.98 11.08
N SER A 659 25.97 47.48 9.86
CA SER A 659 26.48 48.10 8.63
C SER A 659 25.47 47.89 7.51
N THR A 660 25.07 48.99 6.88
CA THR A 660 24.20 49.03 5.69
C THR A 660 25.08 49.12 4.45
N LEU A 661 24.85 48.30 3.43
CA LEU A 661 25.45 48.48 2.10
C LEU A 661 24.42 48.16 1.01
N HIS A 662 24.15 49.14 0.14
CA HIS A 662 23.35 48.94 -1.07
C HIS A 662 24.17 48.14 -2.09
N ILE A 663 23.56 47.09 -2.66
CA ILE A 663 24.00 46.51 -3.93
C ILE A 663 23.04 47.02 -5.00
N SER A 664 23.54 47.86 -5.91
CA SER A 664 22.77 48.35 -7.04
C SER A 664 22.69 47.27 -8.12
N SER A 665 21.67 46.40 -8.05
CA SER A 665 21.36 45.42 -9.09
C SER A 665 20.42 46.04 -10.14
N LYS A 666 21.02 46.41 -11.27
CA LYS A 666 20.35 47.02 -12.42
C LYS A 666 19.22 46.12 -12.95
N THR A 667 17.98 46.61 -12.89
CA THR A 667 16.79 45.92 -13.40
C THR A 667 16.94 45.56 -14.87
N MET A 668 17.02 44.27 -15.18
CA MET A 668 16.73 43.77 -16.53
C MET A 668 15.27 43.33 -16.57
N SER A 669 14.41 44.15 -17.17
CA SER A 669 13.02 43.74 -17.43
C SER A 669 13.02 42.64 -18.50
N LEU A 670 12.88 41.39 -18.07
CA LEU A 670 12.48 40.31 -18.96
C LEU A 670 10.96 40.41 -19.20
N SER A 671 10.57 40.08 -20.43
CA SER A 671 9.21 40.22 -20.98
C SER A 671 8.13 39.53 -20.14
N PRO A 672 6.88 40.04 -20.13
CA PRO A 672 5.79 39.44 -19.36
C PRO A 672 5.46 38.04 -19.88
N THR A 673 5.72 37.03 -19.06
CA THR A 673 5.15 35.69 -19.22
C THR A 673 3.80 35.65 -18.51
N ASP A 674 2.78 35.16 -19.21
CA ASP A 674 1.34 35.39 -18.99
C ASP A 674 0.74 34.72 -17.73
N ASN A 675 1.57 34.32 -16.77
CA ASN A 675 1.23 33.45 -15.63
C ASN A 675 1.50 34.08 -14.25
N GLN A 676 1.74 35.39 -14.16
CA GLN A 676 1.91 36.05 -12.85
C GLN A 676 0.58 36.06 -12.07
N TYR A 677 0.55 35.34 -10.95
CA TYR A 677 -0.57 35.40 -9.99
C TYR A 677 -0.61 36.79 -9.32
N THR A 678 -1.82 37.28 -9.06
CA THR A 678 -2.03 38.65 -8.58
C THR A 678 -1.66 38.80 -7.11
N GLU A 679 -1.29 40.03 -6.73
CA GLU A 679 -1.23 40.49 -5.34
C GLU A 679 -2.56 40.22 -4.60
N CYS A 680 -2.47 39.81 -3.34
CA CYS A 680 -3.61 39.63 -2.45
C CYS A 680 -4.12 40.99 -1.97
N LYS A 681 -5.38 41.32 -2.26
CA LYS A 681 -5.99 42.61 -1.84
C LYS A 681 -6.55 42.59 -0.41
N GLY A 682 -6.43 41.46 0.29
CA GLY A 682 -7.00 41.26 1.62
C GLY A 682 -8.49 40.88 1.63
N GLU A 683 -9.03 40.44 0.49
CA GLU A 683 -10.39 39.89 0.40
C GLU A 683 -10.49 38.61 1.26
N LYS A 684 -11.56 38.44 2.05
CA LYS A 684 -11.69 37.37 3.07
C LYS A 684 -11.38 35.98 2.49
N GLY A 685 -11.86 35.67 1.29
CA GLY A 685 -11.64 34.39 0.60
C GLY A 685 -10.19 34.17 0.14
N ASP A 686 -9.65 35.08 -0.68
CA ASP A 686 -8.29 35.00 -1.21
C ASP A 686 -7.24 34.95 -0.08
N LEU A 687 -7.42 35.79 0.95
CA LEU A 687 -6.53 35.83 2.11
C LEU A 687 -6.56 34.52 2.92
N LEU A 688 -7.75 33.94 3.17
CA LEU A 688 -7.86 32.67 3.90
C LEU A 688 -7.24 31.51 3.12
N VAL A 689 -7.47 31.43 1.81
CA VAL A 689 -6.87 30.40 0.94
C VAL A 689 -5.34 30.53 0.93
N ARG A 690 -4.80 31.73 0.71
CA ARG A 690 -3.35 31.96 0.67
C ARG A 690 -2.67 31.64 2.00
N LEU A 691 -3.17 32.17 3.12
CA LEU A 691 -2.63 31.88 4.44
C LEU A 691 -2.77 30.39 4.79
N GLY A 692 -3.90 29.76 4.46
CA GLY A 692 -4.12 28.32 4.65
C GLY A 692 -3.13 27.45 3.87
N LEU A 693 -2.79 27.84 2.64
CA LEU A 693 -1.81 27.12 1.82
C LEU A 693 -0.40 27.25 2.40
N VAL A 694 0.02 28.47 2.79
CA VAL A 694 1.33 28.70 3.40
C VAL A 694 1.46 27.92 4.72
N LYS A 695 0.42 27.88 5.55
CA LYS A 695 0.41 27.08 6.80
C LYS A 695 0.48 25.58 6.55
N LEU A 696 -0.24 25.09 5.54
CA LEU A 696 -0.27 23.66 5.21
C LEU A 696 1.12 23.13 4.83
N VAL A 697 1.88 23.87 4.01
CA VAL A 697 3.24 23.43 3.59
C VAL A 697 4.35 23.77 4.59
N ASN A 698 4.16 24.74 5.48
CA ASN A 698 5.12 25.04 6.56
C ASN A 698 4.90 24.19 7.82
N ASN A 699 3.94 23.26 7.81
CA ASN A 699 3.77 22.32 8.91
C ASN A 699 5.00 21.38 9.02
N VAL A 700 5.39 21.09 10.26
CA VAL A 700 6.48 20.13 10.59
C VAL A 700 6.06 18.71 10.19
N ASN A 701 4.78 18.39 10.33
CA ASN A 701 4.23 17.14 9.84
C ASN A 701 4.08 17.19 8.31
N GLY A 702 4.55 16.15 7.64
CA GLY A 702 4.38 16.02 6.19
C GLY A 702 2.90 15.93 5.81
N VAL A 703 2.48 16.64 4.76
CA VAL A 703 1.10 16.63 4.25
C VAL A 703 0.68 15.19 3.94
N MET A 704 -0.35 14.68 4.61
CA MET A 704 -0.95 13.37 4.31
C MET A 704 -2.07 13.52 3.29
N LYS A 705 -2.38 12.46 2.54
CA LYS A 705 -3.37 12.51 1.45
C LYS A 705 -4.80 12.46 1.99
N GLU A 706 -4.95 11.85 3.16
CA GLU A 706 -6.19 11.57 3.87
C GLU A 706 -6.70 12.82 4.62
N GLU A 707 -5.77 13.63 5.15
CA GLU A 707 -6.04 14.87 5.89
C GLU A 707 -6.16 16.10 4.97
N LEU A 708 -6.03 15.92 3.66
CA LEU A 708 -5.96 17.01 2.69
C LEU A 708 -7.36 17.55 2.33
N PRO A 709 -7.59 18.88 2.37
CA PRO A 709 -8.84 19.51 1.94
C PRO A 709 -9.34 19.02 0.59
N GLU A 710 -10.64 18.81 0.44
CA GLU A 710 -11.23 18.22 -0.76
C GLU A 710 -10.92 19.03 -2.02
N THR A 711 -10.87 20.37 -1.88
CA THR A 711 -10.52 21.34 -2.92
C THR A 711 -9.03 21.34 -3.30
N LEU A 712 -8.16 20.64 -2.55
CA LEU A 712 -6.71 20.58 -2.80
C LEU A 712 -6.23 19.19 -3.25
N LYS A 713 -7.10 18.18 -3.32
CA LYS A 713 -6.73 16.78 -3.61
C LYS A 713 -5.96 16.57 -4.93
N LEU A 714 -6.24 17.35 -5.97
CA LEU A 714 -5.49 17.31 -7.24
C LEU A 714 -4.05 17.83 -7.10
N ASN A 715 -3.76 18.64 -6.08
CA ASN A 715 -2.49 19.33 -5.86
C ASN A 715 -1.61 18.67 -4.78
N PHE A 716 -1.93 17.45 -4.32
CA PHE A 716 -1.18 16.75 -3.27
C PHE A 716 0.33 16.67 -3.55
N LEU A 717 0.73 16.22 -4.74
CA LEU A 717 2.15 16.09 -5.11
C LEU A 717 2.86 17.45 -5.18
N ARG A 718 2.17 18.49 -5.70
CA ARG A 718 2.65 19.88 -5.77
C ARG A 718 2.88 20.46 -4.36
N LEU A 719 1.91 20.27 -3.46
CA LEU A 719 2.02 20.65 -2.04
C LEU A 719 3.18 19.95 -1.35
N ARG A 720 3.38 18.65 -1.61
CA ARG A 720 4.52 17.89 -1.08
C ARG A 720 5.87 18.37 -1.62
N ALA A 721 5.96 18.67 -2.92
CA ALA A 721 7.19 19.23 -3.51
C ALA A 721 7.56 20.57 -2.85
N VAL A 722 6.60 21.49 -2.71
CA VAL A 722 6.79 22.78 -2.03
C VAL A 722 7.17 22.60 -0.56
N GLN A 723 6.49 21.72 0.18
CA GLN A 723 6.85 21.41 1.57
C GLN A 723 8.29 20.89 1.70
N THR A 724 8.69 19.95 0.83
CA THR A 724 10.06 19.43 0.79
C THR A 724 11.08 20.55 0.49
N GLN A 725 10.77 21.47 -0.44
CA GLN A 725 11.62 22.62 -0.74
C GLN A 725 11.77 23.55 0.46
N LEU A 726 10.69 23.90 1.16
CA LEU A 726 10.71 24.75 2.36
C LEU A 726 11.41 24.06 3.55
N GLN A 727 11.27 22.74 3.70
CA GLN A 727 12.01 21.95 4.69
C GLN A 727 13.51 21.93 4.38
N LYS A 728 13.92 21.72 3.11
CA LYS A 728 15.31 21.85 2.66
C LYS A 728 15.87 23.25 2.97
N ILE A 729 15.14 24.31 2.64
CA ILE A 729 15.52 25.71 2.96
C ILE A 729 15.71 25.91 4.48
N THR A 730 14.81 25.36 5.30
CA THR A 730 14.90 25.44 6.78
C THR A 730 16.14 24.73 7.32
N VAL A 731 16.47 23.54 6.77
CA VAL A 731 17.69 22.79 7.12
C VAL A 731 18.95 23.54 6.67
N ILE A 732 19.01 24.03 5.43
CA ILE A 732 20.16 24.78 4.92
C ILE A 732 20.39 26.06 5.73
N ALA A 733 19.33 26.83 6.03
CA ALA A 733 19.41 28.02 6.86
C ALA A 733 19.94 27.73 8.28
N THR A 734 19.52 26.59 8.87
CA THR A 734 20.03 26.14 10.17
C THR A 734 21.50 25.72 10.09
N SER A 735 21.92 25.01 9.04
CA SER A 735 23.32 24.64 8.80
C SER A 735 24.22 25.87 8.59
N ILE A 736 23.76 26.86 7.84
CA ILE A 736 24.43 28.17 7.63
C ILE A 736 24.62 28.89 8.97
N LEU A 737 23.60 28.90 9.84
CA LEU A 737 23.72 29.49 11.19
C LEU A 737 24.74 28.76 12.08
N VAL A 738 24.75 27.43 12.05
CA VAL A 738 25.74 26.62 12.80
C VAL A 738 27.15 26.91 12.31
N LEU A 739 27.39 26.89 10.99
CA LEU A 739 28.69 27.20 10.40
C LEU A 739 29.15 28.62 10.75
N ARG A 740 28.27 29.62 10.58
CA ARG A 740 28.55 31.01 10.95
C ARG A 740 28.93 31.14 12.43
N GLN A 741 28.24 30.43 13.33
CA GLN A 741 28.56 30.42 14.75
C GLN A 741 29.93 29.79 15.03
N THR A 742 30.28 28.66 14.40
CA THR A 742 31.59 28.01 14.55
C THR A 742 32.73 28.89 14.02
N LEU A 743 32.57 29.49 12.83
CA LEU A 743 33.60 30.38 12.24
C LEU A 743 33.84 31.66 13.06
N VAL A 744 32.81 32.19 13.72
CA VAL A 744 32.93 33.34 14.63
C VAL A 744 33.58 32.96 15.95
N MET A 745 33.29 31.78 16.50
CA MET A 745 33.92 31.28 17.74
C MET A 745 35.43 31.08 17.61
N ASP A 746 35.90 30.66 16.42
CA ASP A 746 37.32 30.43 16.13
C ASP A 746 38.03 31.65 15.47
N GLU A 747 37.36 32.81 15.39
CA GLU A 747 37.84 34.05 14.76
C GLU A 747 38.36 33.90 13.31
N MET A 748 37.85 32.91 12.55
CA MET A 748 38.40 32.52 11.25
C MET A 748 38.17 33.52 10.11
N ILE A 749 37.15 34.36 10.22
CA ILE A 749 36.80 35.36 9.20
C ILE A 749 36.61 36.72 9.87
N SER A 750 37.48 37.68 9.53
CA SER A 750 37.41 39.06 10.03
C SER A 750 36.59 40.02 9.16
N ASN A 751 36.28 39.63 7.92
CA ASN A 751 35.60 40.48 6.92
C ASN A 751 34.16 39.99 6.67
N PRO A 752 33.12 40.84 6.81
CA PRO A 752 31.73 40.45 6.54
C PRO A 752 31.48 39.99 5.09
N GLU A 753 32.19 40.53 4.10
CA GLU A 753 32.01 40.11 2.69
C GLU A 753 32.49 38.68 2.46
N ASP A 754 33.59 38.29 3.11
CA ASP A 754 34.13 36.94 3.02
C ASP A 754 33.23 35.93 3.76
N MET A 755 32.58 36.36 4.85
CA MET A 755 31.56 35.59 5.55
C MET A 755 30.35 35.32 4.66
N GLU A 756 29.76 36.35 4.03
CA GLU A 756 28.61 36.17 3.13
C GLU A 756 28.97 35.32 1.90
N ARG A 757 30.16 35.50 1.30
CA ARG A 757 30.64 34.64 0.20
C ARG A 757 30.78 33.18 0.63
N THR A 758 31.24 32.93 1.86
CA THR A 758 31.33 31.58 2.44
C THR A 758 29.95 30.98 2.68
N MET A 759 28.99 31.75 3.20
CA MET A 759 27.62 31.26 3.41
C MET A 759 26.91 30.96 2.08
N LEU A 760 27.17 31.74 1.02
CA LEU A 760 26.64 31.46 -0.32
C LEU A 760 27.22 30.15 -0.89
N LYS A 761 28.54 29.94 -0.82
CA LYS A 761 29.19 28.66 -1.18
C LYS A 761 28.63 27.47 -0.37
N CYS A 762 28.34 27.69 0.91
CA CYS A 762 27.71 26.69 1.77
C CYS A 762 26.28 26.37 1.31
N SER A 763 25.48 27.39 1.01
CA SER A 763 24.11 27.25 0.49
C SER A 763 24.05 26.41 -0.79
N THR A 764 24.96 26.65 -1.74
CA THR A 764 25.00 25.89 -3.01
C THR A 764 25.41 24.44 -2.78
N GLN A 765 26.50 24.18 -2.03
CA GLN A 765 26.97 22.81 -1.77
C GLN A 765 25.98 21.97 -0.95
N LEU A 766 25.34 22.56 0.06
CA LEU A 766 24.29 21.89 0.83
C LEU A 766 23.04 21.61 -0.02
N SER A 767 22.70 22.51 -0.95
CA SER A 767 21.62 22.27 -1.92
C SER A 767 21.94 21.09 -2.82
N GLU A 768 23.11 21.09 -3.47
CA GLU A 768 23.57 20.01 -4.35
C GLU A 768 23.56 18.65 -3.63
N THR A 769 23.98 18.61 -2.36
CA THR A 769 23.98 17.39 -1.55
C THR A 769 22.55 16.90 -1.23
N LEU A 770 21.65 17.81 -0.83
CA LEU A 770 20.24 17.51 -0.55
C LEU A 770 19.41 17.19 -1.80
N ASP A 771 19.88 17.58 -2.99
CA ASP A 771 19.22 17.31 -4.27
C ASP A 771 19.76 16.03 -4.96
N THR A 772 20.98 15.59 -4.63
CA THR A 772 21.60 14.37 -5.18
C THR A 772 21.45 13.12 -4.32
N ILE A 773 21.45 13.26 -2.99
CA ILE A 773 21.37 12.13 -2.04
C ILE A 773 19.94 12.04 -1.49
N ILE A 774 19.23 10.97 -1.86
CA ILE A 774 17.80 10.75 -1.55
C ILE A 774 17.55 10.73 -0.02
N ASP A 775 18.44 10.09 0.74
CA ASP A 775 18.36 9.95 2.21
C ASP A 775 19.43 10.78 2.95
N ALA A 776 19.76 11.98 2.44
CA ALA A 776 20.75 12.87 3.05
C ALA A 776 20.41 13.18 4.53
N GLY A 777 21.27 12.74 5.44
CA GLY A 777 21.11 12.89 6.88
C GLY A 777 21.96 14.00 7.48
N LEU A 778 22.09 13.95 8.81
CA LEU A 778 22.94 14.90 9.55
C LEU A 778 24.44 14.71 9.26
N GLU A 779 24.86 13.55 8.76
CA GLU A 779 26.27 13.22 8.58
C GLU A 779 26.83 13.87 7.30
N GLU A 780 26.09 13.78 6.20
CA GLU A 780 26.39 14.43 4.92
C GLU A 780 26.36 15.96 5.05
N LEU A 781 25.42 16.51 5.82
CA LEU A 781 25.37 17.94 6.10
C LEU A 781 26.60 18.39 6.90
N VAL A 782 27.01 17.64 7.93
CA VAL A 782 28.22 17.93 8.72
C VAL A 782 29.49 17.81 7.87
N GLU A 783 29.55 16.85 6.94
CA GLU A 783 30.67 16.69 6.00
C GLU A 783 30.89 17.96 5.17
N VAL A 784 29.81 18.50 4.59
CA VAL A 784 29.87 19.76 3.81
C VAL A 784 30.30 20.93 4.69
N LEU A 785 29.78 21.04 5.92
CA LEU A 785 30.19 22.11 6.85
C LEU A 785 31.66 22.00 7.27
N SER A 786 32.14 20.79 7.57
CA SER A 786 33.54 20.50 7.90
C SER A 786 34.47 20.89 6.76
N LYS A 787 34.18 20.43 5.54
CA LYS A 787 34.99 20.73 4.35
C LYS A 787 35.13 22.24 4.10
N ILE A 788 34.06 23.01 4.31
CA ILE A 788 34.09 24.47 4.16
C ILE A 788 34.91 25.14 5.28
N ALA A 789 34.87 24.61 6.50
CA ALA A 789 35.68 25.09 7.63
C ALA A 789 37.17 24.70 7.49
N GLU A 790 37.47 23.58 6.82
CA GLU A 790 38.82 23.11 6.48
C GLU A 790 39.43 23.95 5.34
N ASP A 791 38.67 24.21 4.27
CA ASP A 791 39.06 25.12 3.16
C ASP A 791 39.50 26.53 3.63
N LEU A 792 39.07 26.94 4.83
CA LEU A 792 39.37 28.24 5.44
C LEU A 792 40.54 28.18 6.44
N ASP A 793 40.89 27.00 6.97
CA ASP A 793 41.91 26.88 8.00
C ASP A 793 43.32 26.76 7.40
N LYS A 794 44.11 27.81 7.58
CA LYS A 794 45.50 27.89 7.10
C LYS A 794 46.50 27.11 7.98
N THR A 795 46.05 26.51 9.08
CA THR A 795 46.92 25.85 10.07
C THR A 795 47.02 24.33 9.92
N ASP A 796 46.14 23.70 9.13
CA ASP A 796 46.08 22.24 8.88
C ASP A 796 46.09 21.36 10.16
N ASP A 797 45.56 21.90 11.27
CA ASP A 797 45.45 21.18 12.53
C ASP A 797 44.28 20.20 12.49
N MET A 798 44.59 18.95 12.16
CA MET A 798 43.65 17.83 12.15
C MET A 798 42.86 17.64 13.46
N ALA A 799 43.47 17.91 14.63
CA ALA A 799 42.78 17.77 15.91
C ALA A 799 41.78 18.92 16.11
N LYS A 800 42.13 20.13 15.66
CA LYS A 800 41.23 21.28 15.67
C LYS A 800 40.07 21.11 14.67
N ASN A 801 40.34 20.59 13.47
CA ASN A 801 39.33 20.26 12.45
C ASN A 801 38.30 19.26 12.99
N GLU A 802 38.76 18.15 13.58
CA GLU A 802 37.88 17.14 14.18
C GLU A 802 37.07 17.71 15.36
N SER A 803 37.67 18.57 16.19
CA SER A 803 36.94 19.24 17.28
C SER A 803 35.79 20.12 16.75
N ARG A 804 36.02 20.86 15.66
CA ARG A 804 34.99 21.66 14.96
C ARG A 804 33.89 20.77 14.38
N ARG A 805 34.25 19.67 13.71
CA ARG A 805 33.30 18.67 13.19
C ARG A 805 32.34 18.18 14.28
N VAL A 806 32.87 17.74 15.42
CA VAL A 806 32.08 17.24 16.56
C VAL A 806 31.18 18.33 17.17
N VAL A 807 31.64 19.59 17.23
CA VAL A 807 30.83 20.72 17.69
C VAL A 807 29.69 21.02 16.71
N MET A 808 29.96 21.10 15.41
CA MET A 808 28.95 21.34 14.38
C MET A 808 27.91 20.22 14.34
N ALA A 809 28.32 18.95 14.41
CA ALA A 809 27.41 17.81 14.49
C ALA A 809 26.46 17.87 15.69
N ARG A 810 26.98 18.27 16.86
CA ARG A 810 26.18 18.44 18.08
C ARG A 810 25.22 19.62 17.99
N MET A 811 25.69 20.75 17.46
CA MET A 811 24.86 21.95 17.28
C MET A 811 23.75 21.70 16.26
N LEU A 812 24.07 21.17 15.07
CA LEU A 812 23.10 20.89 14.01
C LEU A 812 22.05 19.86 14.46
N ARG A 813 22.48 18.75 15.08
CA ARG A 813 21.56 17.73 15.62
C ARG A 813 20.55 18.30 16.62
N LYS A 814 20.93 19.33 17.38
CA LYS A 814 20.02 20.01 18.32
C LYS A 814 19.14 21.03 17.60
N SER A 815 19.74 21.92 16.80
CA SER A 815 19.07 23.06 16.16
C SER A 815 18.06 22.67 15.06
N VAL A 816 18.08 21.42 14.57
CA VAL A 816 17.12 20.89 13.59
C VAL A 816 15.92 20.19 14.29
N GLN A 817 15.95 19.97 15.60
CA GLN A 817 14.84 19.32 16.31
C GLN A 817 13.64 20.26 16.48
N ALA A 818 12.44 19.74 16.24
CA ALA A 818 11.20 20.44 16.47
C ALA A 818 11.08 20.89 17.95
N GLY A 819 10.86 22.20 18.15
CA GLY A 819 10.80 22.82 19.48
C GLY A 819 12.11 23.42 19.98
N ASP A 820 13.26 23.23 19.31
CA ASP A 820 14.46 24.00 19.63
C ASP A 820 14.26 25.50 19.24
N PRO A 821 14.70 26.47 20.06
CA PRO A 821 14.54 27.89 19.75
C PRO A 821 15.17 28.34 18.43
N VAL A 822 16.24 27.69 17.96
CA VAL A 822 16.84 27.96 16.65
C VAL A 822 15.90 27.47 15.55
N PHE A 823 15.42 26.23 15.64
CA PHE A 823 14.45 25.69 14.69
C PHE A 823 13.20 26.56 14.59
N VAL A 824 12.62 26.97 15.72
CA VAL A 824 11.42 27.83 15.77
C VAL A 824 11.70 29.21 15.16
N LYS A 825 12.87 29.81 15.39
CA LYS A 825 13.22 31.10 14.78
C LYS A 825 13.43 31.00 13.27
N VAL A 826 14.11 29.96 12.79
CA VAL A 826 14.38 29.74 11.36
C VAL A 826 13.10 29.39 10.61
N SER A 827 12.32 28.42 11.10
CA SER A 827 11.03 28.04 10.50
C SER A 827 10.04 29.21 10.48
N ARG A 828 9.97 30.05 11.54
CA ARG A 828 9.17 31.28 11.50
C ARG A 828 9.67 32.27 10.44
N ALA A 829 10.98 32.43 10.25
CA ALA A 829 11.51 33.30 9.20
C ALA A 829 11.19 32.77 7.79
N VAL A 830 11.31 31.46 7.54
CA VAL A 830 10.92 30.81 6.28
C VAL A 830 9.42 30.94 6.03
N TYR A 831 8.59 30.74 7.06
CA TYR A 831 7.14 30.96 7.00
C TYR A 831 6.79 32.41 6.62
N LEU A 832 7.39 33.40 7.32
CA LEU A 832 7.14 34.82 7.07
C LEU A 832 7.61 35.26 5.68
N ALA A 833 8.75 34.74 5.20
CA ALA A 833 9.24 35.00 3.85
C ALA A 833 8.30 34.40 2.79
N THR A 834 7.87 33.15 2.97
CA THR A 834 6.90 32.47 2.09
C THR A 834 5.55 33.21 2.06
N ARG A 835 5.04 33.59 3.24
CA ARG A 835 3.83 34.41 3.39
C ARG A 835 3.96 35.74 2.65
N GLY A 836 5.12 36.38 2.76
CA GLY A 836 5.45 37.61 2.03
C GLY A 836 5.33 37.45 0.51
N VAL A 837 5.98 36.43 -0.06
CA VAL A 837 5.91 36.14 -1.51
C VAL A 837 4.46 35.89 -1.95
N VAL A 838 3.75 34.98 -1.27
CA VAL A 838 2.40 34.56 -1.65
C VAL A 838 1.37 35.69 -1.58
N LEU A 839 1.52 36.64 -0.64
CA LEU A 839 0.62 37.79 -0.53
C LEU A 839 0.95 38.92 -1.51
N VAL A 840 2.23 39.19 -1.78
CA VAL A 840 2.66 40.33 -2.62
C VAL A 840 2.55 40.06 -4.11
N GLY A 841 2.62 38.80 -4.55
CA GLY A 841 2.68 38.48 -5.97
C GLY A 841 4.11 38.53 -6.52
N GLY A 842 4.26 38.08 -7.77
CA GLY A 842 5.56 37.84 -8.41
C GLY A 842 6.45 39.07 -8.67
N GLY A 843 6.01 40.28 -8.36
CA GLY A 843 6.80 41.51 -8.55
C GLY A 843 7.82 41.77 -7.45
N ASN A 844 7.34 41.95 -6.21
CA ASN A 844 8.17 42.43 -5.09
C ASN A 844 8.45 41.34 -4.02
N GLY A 845 7.99 40.09 -4.24
CA GLY A 845 8.14 39.00 -3.28
C GLY A 845 9.60 38.70 -2.89
N ARG A 846 10.56 38.89 -3.82
CA ARG A 846 12.00 38.68 -3.58
C ARG A 846 12.56 39.61 -2.50
N GLU A 847 12.20 40.88 -2.52
CA GLU A 847 12.70 41.88 -1.55
C GLU A 847 12.18 41.59 -0.13
N VAL A 848 10.91 41.20 -0.04
CA VAL A 848 10.26 40.79 1.21
C VAL A 848 10.94 39.54 1.78
N ALA A 849 11.12 38.51 0.95
CA ALA A 849 11.79 37.27 1.35
C ALA A 849 13.24 37.53 1.79
N GLU A 850 13.99 38.35 1.05
CA GLU A 850 15.37 38.69 1.37
C GLU A 850 15.47 39.47 2.69
N LYS A 851 14.63 40.50 2.91
CA LYS A 851 14.57 41.27 4.16
C LYS A 851 14.29 40.38 5.38
N VAL A 852 13.35 39.43 5.26
CA VAL A 852 12.99 38.52 6.34
C VAL A 852 14.09 37.48 6.61
N LEU A 853 14.60 36.80 5.57
CA LEU A 853 15.63 35.77 5.72
C LEU A 853 16.98 36.34 6.20
N ARG A 854 17.27 37.61 5.91
CA ARG A 854 18.46 38.30 6.43
C ARG A 854 18.48 38.36 7.97
N GLN A 855 17.32 38.35 8.64
CA GLN A 855 17.22 38.29 10.12
C GLN A 855 17.71 36.97 10.72
N VAL A 856 17.82 35.91 9.91
CA VAL A 856 18.39 34.60 10.27
C VAL A 856 19.66 34.28 9.47
N GLY A 857 20.29 35.27 8.83
CA GLY A 857 21.52 35.10 8.06
C GLY A 857 21.38 34.26 6.79
N ALA A 858 20.15 34.05 6.29
CA ALA A 858 19.83 33.14 5.20
C ALA A 858 19.38 33.86 3.91
N ALA A 859 19.79 35.12 3.71
CA ALA A 859 19.35 35.95 2.59
C ALA A 859 19.60 35.31 1.21
N GLY A 860 20.69 34.53 1.07
CA GLY A 860 21.00 33.78 -0.15
C GLY A 860 20.04 32.63 -0.49
N LEU A 861 19.02 32.35 0.34
CA LEU A 861 17.93 31.40 0.06
C LEU A 861 16.64 32.08 -0.44
N ALA A 862 16.62 33.42 -0.57
CA ALA A 862 15.41 34.16 -0.95
C ALA A 862 14.83 33.72 -2.30
N GLU A 863 15.68 33.43 -3.29
CA GLU A 863 15.25 32.94 -4.61
C GLU A 863 14.50 31.59 -4.52
N LYS A 864 15.01 30.64 -3.73
CA LYS A 864 14.33 29.36 -3.47
C LYS A 864 13.01 29.49 -2.71
N VAL A 865 12.87 30.51 -1.85
CA VAL A 865 11.58 30.84 -1.21
C VAL A 865 10.62 31.51 -2.19
N VAL A 866 11.13 32.31 -3.13
CA VAL A 866 10.32 32.88 -4.22
C VAL A 866 9.75 31.75 -5.08
N GLU A 867 10.59 30.85 -5.63
CA GLU A 867 10.15 29.68 -6.40
C GLU A 867 9.02 28.90 -5.70
N ALA A 868 9.22 28.54 -4.43
CA ALA A 868 8.24 27.83 -3.61
C ALA A 868 6.94 28.65 -3.42
N GLY A 869 7.07 29.95 -3.15
CA GLY A 869 5.94 30.86 -2.97
C GLY A 869 5.16 31.15 -4.26
N GLU A 870 5.81 31.19 -5.41
CA GLU A 870 5.14 31.37 -6.71
C GLU A 870 4.23 30.18 -7.05
N VAL A 871 4.67 28.95 -6.77
CA VAL A 871 3.85 27.74 -6.94
C VAL A 871 2.59 27.80 -6.06
N LEU A 872 2.71 28.26 -4.80
CA LEU A 872 1.57 28.46 -3.90
C LEU A 872 0.66 29.61 -4.38
N GLY A 873 1.25 30.68 -4.92
CA GLY A 873 0.55 31.83 -5.47
C GLY A 873 -0.34 31.45 -6.66
N VAL A 874 0.23 30.78 -7.66
CA VAL A 874 -0.52 30.23 -8.81
C VAL A 874 -1.61 29.27 -8.33
N MET A 875 -1.29 28.37 -7.40
CA MET A 875 -2.27 27.42 -6.86
C MET A 875 -3.40 28.11 -6.09
N SER A 876 -3.15 29.21 -5.38
CA SER A 876 -4.19 30.00 -4.73
C SER A 876 -5.15 30.63 -5.76
N GLY A 877 -4.61 31.16 -6.87
CA GLY A 877 -5.39 31.72 -7.97
C GLY A 877 -6.23 30.68 -8.70
N VAL A 878 -5.64 29.53 -9.07
CA VAL A 878 -6.38 28.42 -9.69
C VAL A 878 -7.46 27.89 -8.75
N SER A 879 -7.14 27.73 -7.46
CA SER A 879 -8.10 27.25 -6.46
C SER A 879 -9.26 28.25 -6.25
N GLY A 880 -8.98 29.56 -6.22
CA GLY A 880 -10.00 30.61 -6.18
C GLY A 880 -10.90 30.61 -7.43
N ASN A 881 -10.32 30.46 -8.61
CA ASN A 881 -11.06 30.42 -9.88
C ASN A 881 -11.96 29.18 -10.02
N VAL A 882 -11.49 28.01 -9.59
CA VAL A 882 -12.25 26.74 -9.68
C VAL A 882 -13.24 26.58 -8.52
N HIS A 883 -12.80 26.80 -7.28
CA HIS A 883 -13.55 26.47 -6.06
C HIS A 883 -14.15 27.69 -5.33
N GLY A 884 -13.89 28.91 -5.79
CA GLY A 884 -14.39 30.16 -5.20
C GLY A 884 -15.87 30.17 -4.77
N PRO A 885 -16.82 29.65 -5.57
CA PRO A 885 -18.22 29.56 -5.15
C PRO A 885 -18.47 28.68 -3.92
N TRP A 886 -17.73 27.57 -3.76
CA TRP A 886 -17.81 26.73 -2.56
C TRP A 886 -17.13 27.41 -1.38
N TYR A 887 -15.98 28.08 -1.59
CA TYR A 887 -15.33 28.86 -0.54
C TYR A 887 -16.24 29.99 -0.03
N ALA A 888 -16.96 30.70 -0.91
CA ALA A 888 -17.92 31.72 -0.50
C ALA A 888 -19.00 31.15 0.43
N GLY A 889 -19.65 30.04 0.04
CA GLY A 889 -20.67 29.39 0.87
C GLY A 889 -20.16 28.88 2.22
N LEU A 890 -18.91 28.39 2.30
CA LEU A 890 -18.27 28.04 3.58
C LEU A 890 -17.95 29.30 4.41
N ILE A 891 -17.43 30.35 3.79
CA ILE A 891 -16.98 31.59 4.46
C ILE A 891 -18.15 32.46 4.95
N GLU A 892 -19.33 32.34 4.35
CA GLU A 892 -20.58 32.92 4.86
C GLU A 892 -21.08 32.25 6.16
N SER A 893 -20.64 31.01 6.41
CA SER A 893 -20.95 30.26 7.65
C SER A 893 -19.90 30.41 8.77
N MET A 894 -18.82 31.18 8.53
CA MET A 894 -17.71 31.46 9.45
C MET A 894 -17.69 32.91 9.94
#